data_AF-A0A0L6JR17-F1
#
_entry.id   AF-A0A0L6JR17-F1
#
_cell.length_a   1.000
_cell.length_b   1.000
_cell.length_c   1.000
_cell.angle_alpha   90.00
_cell.angle_beta   90.00
_cell.angle_gamma   90.00
#
_symmetry.space_group_name_H-M   'P 1'
#
loop_
_entity.id
_entity.type
_entity.pdbx_description
1 polymer ?
#
loop_
_entity_poly.entity_id
_entity_poly.type
_entity_poly.pdbx_seq_one_letter_code
_entity_poly.pdbx_strand_id
1 'polypeptide(L)'
;MAVYGWTENPLVEYYIIDSYGTWKPPGNGIQMKGTATVDGRTYEIYQNSRTGPSIKGDTTFQQYWSICTSKRTSGTISVSEHFKAWEAKGMKMGKMYEVSMVVEGYQSSGKADMTKMDLKIGPTPSNTNTQTNTPTPVKSSSTAVVGTDDPLRSLAQKIRAKGHEFYVGAAISGNLSGSDQNIVKTEFDIVTSENNMKIGAISPSQNQYNYSGGDSLVNFALSNNMIVHGHAFVWHKYNPGWVDGTKNMMETYISNVGNHYKGKIYAWDVVNEAFQKDGTYRINAIGTNGQDGASIFGQKQGKKYIEDAFIAARKADPNAKLVYNEYDMETRPAKFEGVYEMVKDFKSRNIPIDGVGFQMHLGPSFTETDAKRFADQMQKLADLGVESYVTEMDVGCPDTTQAGLEKQAQIYGWIAKACVEQPFCRAFQVWGIRDSQSWRVNPESPEDKAIAPLIFNDNGQKKPAYYAIQKAFADALNSTSPSKTAAPTATSTKPSTGPTIKGDINNDGIVNMADVLLLASAFNAANGSAKYNLAYDLNGDGVINMADVLIIASNFNKSGSIVAPGTPTNTITPTPLVSAGTKILPSVDSVEKDGPFSLAVEKNVGPNGKAWIVRPANLGSQGVTTHPIFIWGPGGGSDPSFYQDIMRRIASHGFVVYSESPSDSGAEMKAGIDWIIAQNNNSSSQYYKKLDTSRIAAGGHSLGSVASYGVASDPRITTTIHVDGGSLDGNGASKMRKPTALICGLADNLALENTRNDYNKATVPVWMGLMQGVDHGTGPKYALPATLAWLRWHLAGEAERKSMFIGSDAYFNTGIWQAQSKNW
;
A
#
# COMPACT_ATOMS: atom_id res chain seq x y z
N MET A 1 -25.02 -31.34 6.51
CA MET A 1 -23.56 -31.16 6.59
C MET A 1 -22.96 -31.75 5.34
N ALA A 2 -22.43 -30.88 4.48
CA ALA A 2 -21.86 -31.25 3.20
C ALA A 2 -20.68 -30.33 2.85
N VAL A 3 -19.78 -30.79 2.00
CA VAL A 3 -18.91 -29.90 1.21
C VAL A 3 -19.61 -29.65 -0.13
N TYR A 4 -19.78 -28.39 -0.47
CA TYR A 4 -20.35 -27.86 -1.70
C TYR A 4 -19.25 -27.22 -2.55
N GLY A 5 -19.53 -26.96 -3.83
CA GLY A 5 -18.73 -26.06 -4.63
C GLY A 5 -19.03 -26.14 -6.12
N TRP A 6 -18.20 -25.43 -6.89
CA TRP A 6 -18.29 -25.35 -8.34
C TRP A 6 -16.95 -25.61 -9.01
N THR A 7 -17.01 -26.08 -10.26
CA THR A 7 -15.89 -26.03 -11.20
C THR A 7 -16.30 -25.39 -12.51
N GLU A 8 -15.34 -24.80 -13.21
CA GLU A 8 -15.51 -24.23 -14.55
C GLU A 8 -14.81 -25.04 -15.64
N ASN A 9 -15.47 -25.16 -16.79
CA ASN A 9 -14.93 -25.75 -18.02
C ASN A 9 -14.39 -27.20 -17.83
N PRO A 10 -15.26 -28.22 -17.61
CA PRO A 10 -16.73 -28.18 -17.60
C PRO A 10 -17.36 -27.47 -16.38
N LEU A 11 -18.53 -26.88 -16.59
CA LEU A 11 -19.34 -26.27 -15.53
C LEU A 11 -20.06 -27.37 -14.73
N VAL A 12 -19.67 -27.54 -13.48
CA VAL A 12 -20.19 -28.58 -12.58
C VAL A 12 -20.45 -27.98 -11.20
N GLU A 13 -21.65 -28.16 -10.68
CA GLU A 13 -22.02 -27.99 -9.28
C GLU A 13 -21.75 -29.32 -8.56
N TYR A 14 -21.20 -29.33 -7.35
CA TYR A 14 -20.94 -30.60 -6.66
C TYR A 14 -21.19 -30.57 -5.15
N TYR A 15 -21.44 -31.78 -4.61
CA TYR A 15 -21.77 -32.00 -3.22
C TYR A 15 -21.13 -33.29 -2.68
N ILE A 16 -20.53 -33.22 -1.48
CA ILE A 16 -20.02 -34.36 -0.70
C ILE A 16 -20.73 -34.33 0.65
N ILE A 17 -21.65 -35.26 0.89
CA ILE A 17 -22.64 -35.19 1.96
C ILE A 17 -22.37 -36.27 3.01
N ASP A 18 -21.88 -35.83 4.16
CA ASP A 18 -21.57 -36.69 5.30
C ASP A 18 -22.74 -36.88 6.26
N SER A 19 -23.68 -35.93 6.31
CA SER A 19 -24.92 -36.09 7.06
C SER A 19 -26.03 -35.19 6.54
N TYR A 20 -27.24 -35.74 6.51
CA TYR A 20 -28.48 -35.12 6.06
C TYR A 20 -29.59 -35.36 7.10
N GLY A 21 -30.66 -34.56 7.05
CA GLY A 21 -31.79 -34.65 7.97
C GLY A 21 -32.74 -35.82 7.67
N THR A 22 -34.03 -35.52 7.63
CA THR A 22 -35.11 -36.46 7.28
C THR A 22 -35.12 -36.82 5.79
N TRP A 23 -34.75 -35.88 4.91
CA TRP A 23 -34.69 -36.08 3.46
C TRP A 23 -33.26 -36.38 2.99
N LYS A 24 -33.12 -37.29 2.01
CA LYS A 24 -31.83 -37.71 1.42
C LYS A 24 -31.68 -37.09 0.02
N PRO A 25 -30.78 -36.11 -0.19
CA PRO A 25 -30.40 -35.64 -1.53
C PRO A 25 -29.74 -36.76 -2.36
N PRO A 26 -29.72 -36.65 -3.71
CA PRO A 26 -30.44 -35.65 -4.52
C PRO A 26 -31.95 -35.92 -4.63
N GLY A 27 -32.46 -36.96 -3.96
CA GLY A 27 -33.87 -37.35 -3.97
C GLY A 27 -34.18 -38.54 -4.87
N ASN A 28 -35.47 -38.91 -4.91
CA ASN A 28 -35.95 -40.04 -5.72
C ASN A 28 -35.94 -39.69 -7.21
N GLY A 29 -35.40 -40.57 -8.05
CA GLY A 29 -35.42 -40.45 -9.51
C GLY A 29 -34.05 -40.24 -10.17
N ILE A 30 -33.01 -39.88 -9.42
CA ILE A 30 -31.63 -39.81 -9.94
C ILE A 30 -30.96 -41.19 -9.83
N GLN A 31 -30.54 -41.76 -10.95
CA GLN A 31 -29.87 -43.07 -10.97
C GLN A 31 -28.47 -43.00 -10.35
N MET A 32 -28.17 -43.95 -9.46
CA MET A 32 -26.85 -44.09 -8.85
C MET A 32 -25.81 -44.55 -9.90
N LYS A 33 -24.65 -43.89 -9.94
CA LYS A 33 -23.49 -44.20 -10.81
C LYS A 33 -22.56 -45.28 -10.23
N GLY A 34 -22.84 -45.76 -9.02
CA GLY A 34 -22.05 -46.74 -8.27
C GLY A 34 -21.57 -46.17 -6.94
N THR A 35 -20.64 -46.86 -6.28
CA THR A 35 -20.06 -46.45 -5.00
C THR A 35 -18.57 -46.13 -5.11
N ALA A 36 -18.03 -45.45 -4.10
CA ALA A 36 -16.60 -45.22 -3.89
C ALA A 36 -16.25 -45.28 -2.40
N THR A 37 -15.00 -45.61 -2.07
CA THR A 37 -14.50 -45.56 -0.69
C THR A 37 -13.48 -44.43 -0.57
N VAL A 38 -13.78 -43.44 0.27
CA VAL A 38 -12.92 -42.26 0.53
C VAL A 38 -12.83 -42.06 2.04
N ASP A 39 -11.65 -41.73 2.57
CA ASP A 39 -11.39 -41.58 4.02
C ASP A 39 -11.89 -42.74 4.89
N GLY A 40 -11.82 -43.97 4.36
CA GLY A 40 -12.31 -45.18 5.03
C GLY A 40 -13.83 -45.32 5.11
N ARG A 41 -14.60 -44.52 4.37
CA ARG A 41 -16.08 -44.58 4.33
C ARG A 41 -16.59 -44.81 2.92
N THR A 42 -17.73 -45.50 2.82
CA THR A 42 -18.42 -45.73 1.55
C THR A 42 -19.37 -44.59 1.22
N TYR A 43 -19.29 -44.09 -0.01
CA TYR A 43 -20.18 -43.09 -0.57
C TYR A 43 -20.90 -43.65 -1.79
N GLU A 44 -22.19 -43.35 -1.90
CA GLU A 44 -22.99 -43.53 -3.11
C GLU A 44 -22.78 -42.32 -4.02
N ILE A 45 -22.54 -42.57 -5.31
CA ILE A 45 -22.21 -41.55 -6.30
C ILE A 45 -23.40 -41.31 -7.22
N TYR A 46 -23.75 -40.05 -7.46
CA TYR A 46 -24.83 -39.65 -8.37
C TYR A 46 -24.38 -38.54 -9.31
N GLN A 47 -25.03 -38.46 -10.47
CA GLN A 47 -24.90 -37.40 -11.45
C GLN A 47 -26.30 -36.98 -11.89
N ASN A 48 -26.55 -35.68 -11.98
CA ASN A 48 -27.75 -35.10 -12.57
C ASN A 48 -27.37 -34.00 -13.58
N SER A 49 -28.28 -33.67 -14.50
CA SER A 49 -28.19 -32.46 -15.33
C SER A 49 -29.27 -31.49 -14.88
N ARG A 50 -28.90 -30.23 -14.64
CA ARG A 50 -29.81 -29.19 -14.15
C ARG A 50 -29.72 -27.95 -15.03
N THR A 51 -30.84 -27.26 -15.20
CA THR A 51 -30.88 -25.93 -15.80
C THR A 51 -31.39 -24.95 -14.73
N GLY A 52 -30.73 -23.81 -14.60
CA GLY A 52 -31.06 -22.78 -13.61
C GLY A 52 -29.84 -21.94 -13.21
N PRO A 53 -29.90 -21.25 -12.06
CA PRO A 53 -28.81 -20.39 -11.61
C PRO A 53 -27.50 -21.15 -11.41
N SER A 54 -26.40 -20.53 -11.86
CA SER A 54 -25.04 -21.04 -11.72
C SER A 54 -24.05 -19.87 -11.60
N ILE A 55 -22.78 -20.18 -11.34
CA ILE A 55 -21.67 -19.20 -11.40
C ILE A 55 -21.45 -18.57 -12.80
N LYS A 56 -22.17 -19.02 -13.85
CA LYS A 56 -22.19 -18.41 -15.19
C LYS A 56 -23.58 -17.85 -15.57
N GLY A 57 -24.39 -17.51 -14.58
CA GLY A 57 -25.80 -17.13 -14.77
C GLY A 57 -26.71 -18.34 -15.02
N ASP A 58 -27.92 -18.09 -15.49
CA ASP A 58 -28.90 -19.15 -15.79
C ASP A 58 -28.46 -19.97 -17.00
N THR A 59 -28.10 -21.24 -16.78
CA THR A 59 -27.62 -22.14 -17.84
C THR A 59 -27.81 -23.61 -17.45
N THR A 60 -27.46 -24.52 -18.36
CA THR A 60 -27.47 -25.96 -18.10
C THR A 60 -26.09 -26.43 -17.66
N PHE A 61 -26.03 -27.12 -16.52
CA PHE A 61 -24.81 -27.63 -15.90
C PHE A 61 -25.02 -29.05 -15.32
N GLN A 62 -23.92 -29.71 -14.97
CA GLN A 62 -23.96 -31.01 -14.30
C GLN A 62 -23.92 -30.83 -12.77
N GLN A 63 -24.61 -31.70 -12.04
CA GLN A 63 -24.54 -31.79 -10.59
C GLN A 63 -23.95 -33.14 -10.16
N TYR A 64 -22.84 -33.16 -9.43
CA TYR A 64 -22.20 -34.39 -8.95
C TYR A 64 -22.35 -34.55 -7.43
N TRP A 65 -22.66 -35.76 -6.98
CA TRP A 65 -22.91 -36.03 -5.56
C TRP A 65 -22.09 -37.23 -5.08
N SER A 66 -21.52 -37.13 -3.88
CA SER A 66 -21.02 -38.23 -3.06
C SER A 66 -21.80 -38.23 -1.75
N ILE A 67 -22.58 -39.26 -1.45
CA ILE A 67 -23.42 -39.30 -0.23
C ILE A 67 -22.97 -40.46 0.65
N CYS A 68 -22.55 -40.16 1.88
CA CYS A 68 -22.03 -41.16 2.80
C CYS A 68 -23.16 -42.12 3.22
N THR A 69 -22.91 -43.43 3.11
CA THR A 69 -23.89 -44.46 3.52
C THR A 69 -24.10 -44.51 5.03
N SER A 70 -23.21 -43.92 5.82
CA SER A 70 -23.23 -43.90 7.28
C SER A 70 -23.01 -42.48 7.80
N LYS A 71 -24.09 -41.81 8.19
CA LYS A 71 -24.09 -40.40 8.61
C LYS A 71 -23.04 -40.12 9.70
N ARG A 72 -22.28 -39.03 9.57
CA ARG A 72 -21.34 -38.53 10.59
C ARG A 72 -21.37 -37.00 10.70
N THR A 73 -20.96 -36.48 11.86
CA THR A 73 -20.92 -35.04 12.17
C THR A 73 -19.50 -34.54 12.49
N SER A 74 -18.48 -35.39 12.33
CA SER A 74 -17.07 -35.04 12.54
C SER A 74 -16.15 -35.97 11.74
N GLY A 75 -14.95 -35.50 11.40
CA GLY A 75 -13.92 -36.25 10.67
C GLY A 75 -13.26 -35.44 9.56
N THR A 76 -12.50 -36.11 8.69
CA THR A 76 -11.86 -35.53 7.50
C THR A 76 -12.64 -35.90 6.23
N ILE A 77 -12.76 -34.95 5.30
CA ILE A 77 -13.35 -35.13 3.95
C ILE A 77 -12.29 -34.73 2.91
N SER A 78 -11.78 -35.71 2.17
CA SER A 78 -10.74 -35.53 1.15
C SER A 78 -11.36 -35.20 -0.21
N VAL A 79 -11.66 -33.92 -0.44
CA VAL A 79 -12.32 -33.43 -1.67
C VAL A 79 -11.62 -33.91 -2.95
N SER A 80 -10.29 -33.89 -3.00
CA SER A 80 -9.50 -34.38 -4.14
C SER A 80 -9.70 -35.88 -4.43
N GLU A 81 -9.93 -36.71 -3.41
CA GLU A 81 -10.19 -38.15 -3.59
C GLU A 81 -11.63 -38.41 -4.05
N HIS A 82 -12.60 -37.57 -3.62
CA HIS A 82 -13.94 -37.57 -4.21
C HIS A 82 -13.93 -37.18 -5.69
N PHE A 83 -13.14 -36.18 -6.07
CA PHE A 83 -13.01 -35.77 -7.48
C PHE A 83 -12.42 -36.91 -8.33
N LYS A 84 -11.32 -37.55 -7.88
CA LYS A 84 -10.77 -38.75 -8.53
C LYS A 84 -11.80 -39.88 -8.65
N ALA A 85 -12.62 -40.10 -7.61
CA ALA A 85 -13.67 -41.12 -7.62
C ALA A 85 -14.82 -40.81 -8.59
N TRP A 86 -15.11 -39.54 -8.86
CA TRP A 86 -16.03 -39.10 -9.91
C TRP A 86 -15.40 -39.27 -11.30
N GLU A 87 -14.18 -38.80 -11.50
CA GLU A 87 -13.48 -38.91 -12.80
C GLU A 87 -13.27 -40.36 -13.23
N ALA A 88 -12.96 -41.26 -12.30
CA ALA A 88 -12.89 -42.71 -12.54
C ALA A 88 -14.22 -43.35 -12.99
N LYS A 89 -15.35 -42.64 -12.85
CA LYS A 89 -16.69 -43.02 -13.34
C LYS A 89 -17.12 -42.22 -14.57
N GLY A 90 -16.18 -41.52 -15.22
CA GLY A 90 -16.41 -40.69 -16.41
C GLY A 90 -17.05 -39.32 -16.11
N MET A 91 -17.17 -38.94 -14.84
CA MET A 91 -17.73 -37.66 -14.40
C MET A 91 -16.61 -36.62 -14.34
N LYS A 92 -16.33 -35.95 -15.47
CA LYS A 92 -15.19 -35.02 -15.63
C LYS A 92 -15.36 -33.76 -14.78
N MET A 93 -14.34 -33.42 -14.00
CA MET A 93 -14.29 -32.15 -13.27
C MET A 93 -13.69 -31.03 -14.13
N GLY A 94 -14.07 -29.78 -13.82
CA GLY A 94 -13.46 -28.57 -14.38
C GLY A 94 -12.34 -28.01 -13.51
N LYS A 95 -11.88 -26.81 -13.85
CA LYS A 95 -11.03 -25.99 -12.97
C LYS A 95 -11.82 -25.65 -11.71
N MET A 96 -11.25 -25.92 -10.53
CA MET A 96 -11.87 -25.60 -9.25
C MET A 96 -12.18 -24.10 -9.15
N TYR A 97 -13.42 -23.76 -8.80
CA TYR A 97 -13.89 -22.39 -8.60
C TYR A 97 -14.14 -22.09 -7.11
N GLU A 98 -14.83 -23.00 -6.41
CA GLU A 98 -15.21 -22.84 -5.00
C GLU A 98 -15.17 -24.19 -4.28
N VAL A 99 -14.79 -24.19 -2.99
CA VAL A 99 -15.02 -25.29 -2.03
C VAL A 99 -15.57 -24.69 -0.74
N SER A 100 -16.80 -25.05 -0.35
CA SER A 100 -17.49 -24.48 0.81
C SER A 100 -18.07 -25.58 1.71
N MET A 101 -17.89 -25.52 3.02
CA MET A 101 -18.52 -26.45 3.97
C MET A 101 -19.85 -25.87 4.44
N VAL A 102 -20.95 -26.59 4.18
CA VAL A 102 -22.32 -26.06 4.28
C VAL A 102 -23.24 -26.92 5.16
N VAL A 103 -24.22 -26.24 5.76
CA VAL A 103 -25.40 -26.83 6.38
C VAL A 103 -26.63 -26.28 5.67
N GLU A 104 -27.05 -26.97 4.61
CA GLU A 104 -28.24 -26.60 3.84
C GLU A 104 -29.52 -27.23 4.42
N GLY A 105 -30.61 -26.47 4.37
CA GLY A 105 -31.95 -26.92 4.75
C GLY A 105 -32.90 -26.89 3.56
N TYR A 106 -32.99 -28.00 2.82
CA TYR A 106 -33.97 -28.17 1.75
C TYR A 106 -35.15 -29.01 2.24
N GLN A 107 -36.35 -28.39 2.30
CA GLN A 107 -37.58 -29.00 2.86
C GLN A 107 -37.40 -29.59 4.27
N SER A 108 -36.52 -29.01 5.08
CA SER A 108 -36.16 -29.52 6.41
C SER A 108 -35.93 -28.40 7.42
N SER A 109 -36.19 -28.66 8.70
CA SER A 109 -35.86 -27.78 9.82
C SER A 109 -34.88 -28.46 10.79
N GLY A 110 -34.08 -27.68 11.52
CA GLY A 110 -33.10 -28.19 12.48
C GLY A 110 -32.09 -27.13 12.92
N LYS A 111 -31.14 -27.54 13.76
CA LYS A 111 -29.99 -26.74 14.21
C LYS A 111 -28.71 -27.55 14.00
N ALA A 112 -27.61 -26.88 13.66
CA ALA A 112 -26.28 -27.46 13.64
C ALA A 112 -25.30 -26.54 14.37
N ASP A 113 -24.49 -27.11 15.25
CA ASP A 113 -23.40 -26.42 15.95
C ASP A 113 -22.07 -26.96 15.45
N MET A 114 -21.33 -26.17 14.67
CA MET A 114 -20.03 -26.56 14.14
C MET A 114 -18.92 -26.09 15.10
N THR A 115 -18.41 -27.00 15.90
CA THR A 115 -17.42 -26.68 16.95
C THR A 115 -15.98 -26.56 16.44
N LYS A 116 -15.68 -27.10 15.26
CA LYS A 116 -14.37 -27.00 14.60
C LYS A 116 -14.48 -27.32 13.11
N MET A 117 -13.74 -26.59 12.27
CA MET A 117 -13.45 -26.96 10.88
C MET A 117 -11.98 -26.67 10.58
N ASP A 118 -11.23 -27.66 10.07
CA ASP A 118 -9.86 -27.48 9.60
C ASP A 118 -9.81 -27.75 8.09
N LEU A 119 -9.60 -26.72 7.26
CA LEU A 119 -9.35 -26.90 5.83
C LEU A 119 -7.84 -27.02 5.57
N LYS A 120 -7.42 -28.06 4.83
CA LYS A 120 -6.02 -28.30 4.46
C LYS A 120 -5.88 -28.31 2.94
N ILE A 121 -5.04 -27.44 2.40
CA ILE A 121 -4.75 -27.33 0.96
C ILE A 121 -3.25 -27.58 0.77
N GLY A 122 -2.90 -28.60 0.00
CA GLY A 122 -1.52 -29.06 -0.18
C GLY A 122 -1.45 -30.55 -0.55
N PRO A 123 -0.25 -31.12 -0.77
CA PRO A 123 -0.09 -32.55 -0.98
C PRO A 123 -0.52 -33.35 0.26
N THR A 124 -1.19 -34.48 0.04
CA THR A 124 -1.85 -35.29 1.08
C THR A 124 -0.86 -35.80 2.13
N PRO A 125 -1.16 -35.68 3.44
CA PRO A 125 -0.41 -36.40 4.48
C PRO A 125 -0.63 -37.91 4.35
N SER A 126 0.44 -38.71 4.46
CA SER A 126 0.34 -40.17 4.50
C SER A 126 -0.36 -40.66 5.77
N ASN A 127 -1.26 -41.64 5.63
CA ASN A 127 -1.88 -42.33 6.75
C ASN A 127 -0.86 -43.05 7.65
N THR A 128 -0.96 -42.84 8.97
CA THR A 128 -0.59 -43.85 9.98
C THR A 128 -1.45 -43.69 11.25
N ASN A 129 -2.14 -44.77 11.63
CA ASN A 129 -2.82 -44.91 12.92
C ASN A 129 -1.82 -45.32 14.01
N THR A 130 -1.93 -44.76 15.23
CA THR A 130 -2.17 -45.54 16.47
C THR A 130 -2.47 -44.62 17.68
N GLN A 131 -2.91 -45.22 18.79
CA GLN A 131 -3.73 -44.62 19.85
C GLN A 131 -2.98 -44.06 21.09
N THR A 132 -3.74 -43.35 21.94
CA THR A 132 -3.65 -43.26 23.43
C THR A 132 -2.45 -42.57 24.10
N ASN A 133 -2.66 -41.38 24.69
CA ASN A 133 -2.96 -41.21 26.14
C ASN A 133 -3.18 -39.73 26.56
N THR A 134 -3.82 -39.53 27.72
CA THR A 134 -4.34 -38.24 28.24
C THR A 134 -3.43 -37.65 29.37
N PRO A 135 -3.72 -36.51 30.05
CA PRO A 135 -3.01 -35.25 29.83
C PRO A 135 -2.26 -34.67 31.06
N THR A 136 -1.35 -33.70 30.85
CA THR A 136 -1.15 -32.50 31.72
C THR A 136 -0.19 -31.48 31.04
N PRO A 137 -0.16 -30.19 31.45
CA PRO A 137 0.16 -29.10 30.54
C PRO A 137 1.62 -28.60 30.60
N VAL A 138 2.18 -28.26 29.44
CA VAL A 138 3.35 -27.38 29.33
C VAL A 138 2.94 -26.14 28.54
N LYS A 139 3.13 -24.95 29.13
CA LYS A 139 2.92 -23.66 28.45
C LYS A 139 3.91 -23.55 27.28
N SER A 140 3.39 -23.50 26.06
CA SER A 140 4.14 -23.04 24.89
C SER A 140 3.30 -22.01 24.13
N SER A 141 3.89 -20.86 23.85
CA SER A 141 3.29 -19.78 23.08
C SER A 141 3.16 -20.18 21.62
N SER A 142 1.94 -20.43 21.15
CA SER A 142 1.66 -20.61 19.73
C SER A 142 1.30 -19.28 19.07
N THR A 143 2.00 -18.95 17.99
CA THR A 143 1.59 -17.91 17.05
C THR A 143 0.30 -18.38 16.35
N ALA A 144 -0.81 -17.69 16.63
CA ALA A 144 -2.10 -18.02 16.05
C ALA A 144 -2.13 -17.68 14.56
N VAL A 145 -2.61 -18.63 13.74
CA VAL A 145 -3.09 -18.32 12.38
C VAL A 145 -4.26 -17.34 12.52
N VAL A 146 -4.24 -16.25 11.74
CA VAL A 146 -5.29 -15.22 11.76
C VAL A 146 -6.61 -15.84 11.33
N GLY A 147 -7.65 -15.69 12.15
CA GLY A 147 -8.96 -16.28 11.88
C GLY A 147 -9.81 -15.34 11.04
N THR A 148 -10.64 -15.89 10.16
CA THR A 148 -11.63 -15.11 9.40
C THR A 148 -12.74 -14.51 10.28
N ASP A 149 -12.79 -14.88 11.57
CA ASP A 149 -13.77 -14.41 12.56
C ASP A 149 -13.23 -13.27 13.46
N ASP A 150 -11.98 -12.84 13.29
CA ASP A 150 -11.38 -11.77 14.10
C ASP A 150 -12.16 -10.45 13.97
N PRO A 151 -12.43 -9.71 15.07
CA PRO A 151 -13.03 -8.38 15.02
C PRO A 151 -12.25 -7.42 14.12
N LEU A 152 -12.92 -6.42 13.53
CA LEU A 152 -12.27 -5.47 12.60
C LEU A 152 -11.04 -4.81 13.25
N ARG A 153 -11.17 -4.40 14.52
CA ARG A 153 -10.08 -3.89 15.36
C ARG A 153 -8.87 -4.81 15.40
N SER A 154 -9.09 -6.11 15.55
CA SER A 154 -8.00 -7.09 15.66
C SER A 154 -7.32 -7.29 14.31
N LEU A 155 -8.08 -7.28 13.21
CA LEU A 155 -7.54 -7.30 11.86
C LEU A 155 -6.69 -6.04 11.58
N ALA A 156 -7.20 -4.85 11.90
CA ALA A 156 -6.44 -3.60 11.78
C ALA A 156 -5.16 -3.59 12.64
N GLN A 157 -5.22 -4.10 13.88
CA GLN A 157 -4.03 -4.30 14.72
C GLN A 157 -2.99 -5.24 14.07
N LYS A 158 -3.44 -6.32 13.41
CA LYS A 158 -2.57 -7.27 12.70
C LYS A 158 -1.99 -6.66 11.42
N ILE A 159 -2.73 -5.78 10.74
CA ILE A 159 -2.23 -5.00 9.58
C ILE A 159 -1.12 -4.03 10.04
N ARG A 160 -1.33 -3.32 11.17
CA ARG A 160 -0.28 -2.50 11.80
C ARG A 160 0.95 -3.31 12.21
N ALA A 161 0.77 -4.54 12.70
CA ALA A 161 1.87 -5.44 13.01
C ALA A 161 2.68 -5.89 11.77
N LYS A 162 2.12 -5.78 10.55
CA LYS A 162 2.82 -5.97 9.27
C LYS A 162 3.45 -4.69 8.69
N GLY A 163 3.47 -3.59 9.44
CA GLY A 163 4.14 -2.34 9.04
C GLY A 163 3.26 -1.32 8.30
N HIS A 164 1.98 -1.61 8.07
CA HIS A 164 1.03 -0.64 7.49
C HIS A 164 0.29 0.08 8.62
N GLU A 165 0.63 1.35 8.87
CA GLU A 165 -0.12 2.20 9.79
C GLU A 165 -1.55 2.41 9.26
N PHE A 166 -2.48 1.61 9.78
CA PHE A 166 -3.86 1.48 9.31
C PHE A 166 -4.81 1.30 10.49
N TYR A 167 -5.89 2.08 10.57
CA TYR A 167 -6.87 2.05 11.65
C TYR A 167 -8.29 1.78 11.12
N VAL A 168 -9.18 1.25 11.96
CA VAL A 168 -10.59 1.06 11.64
C VAL A 168 -11.47 1.70 12.70
N GLY A 169 -12.48 2.44 12.27
CA GLY A 169 -13.20 3.33 13.18
C GLY A 169 -14.66 3.56 12.89
N ALA A 170 -15.29 4.30 13.81
CA ALA A 170 -16.63 4.82 13.62
C ALA A 170 -16.78 6.23 14.19
N ALA A 171 -17.68 7.01 13.61
CA ALA A 171 -18.26 8.16 14.29
C ALA A 171 -19.15 7.69 15.43
N ILE A 172 -19.01 8.36 16.58
CA ILE A 172 -19.79 8.08 17.77
C ILE A 172 -20.36 9.38 18.37
N SER A 173 -21.52 9.25 19.01
CA SER A 173 -22.03 10.30 19.88
C SER A 173 -21.23 10.36 21.19
N GLY A 174 -21.27 11.49 21.90
CA GLY A 174 -20.65 11.60 23.22
C GLY A 174 -21.33 10.75 24.31
N ASN A 175 -22.52 10.21 24.04
CA ASN A 175 -23.37 9.47 24.99
C ASN A 175 -23.73 8.09 24.42
N LEU A 176 -22.79 7.16 24.46
CA LEU A 176 -22.98 5.79 23.96
C LEU A 176 -23.75 4.89 24.94
N SER A 177 -24.74 4.16 24.41
CA SER A 177 -25.42 3.09 25.14
C SER A 177 -24.44 1.98 25.55
N GLY A 178 -24.74 1.22 26.61
CA GLY A 178 -23.87 0.13 27.06
C GLY A 178 -23.62 -0.94 25.99
N SER A 179 -24.62 -1.21 25.15
CA SER A 179 -24.50 -2.09 23.98
C SER A 179 -23.59 -1.51 22.89
N ASP A 180 -23.65 -0.20 22.65
CA ASP A 180 -22.84 0.45 21.61
C ASP A 180 -21.38 0.59 22.04
N GLN A 181 -21.14 0.88 23.33
CA GLN A 181 -19.80 0.82 23.90
C GLN A 181 -19.15 -0.56 23.70
N ASN A 182 -19.91 -1.65 23.81
CA ASN A 182 -19.39 -3.00 23.59
C ASN A 182 -19.02 -3.22 22.11
N ILE A 183 -19.88 -2.81 21.16
CA ILE A 183 -19.54 -2.87 19.72
C ILE A 183 -18.27 -2.07 19.44
N VAL A 184 -18.20 -0.81 19.89
CA VAL A 184 -17.06 0.08 19.62
C VAL A 184 -15.76 -0.45 20.22
N LYS A 185 -15.79 -0.96 21.46
CA LYS A 185 -14.61 -1.58 22.12
C LYS A 185 -14.09 -2.81 21.39
N THR A 186 -14.99 -3.62 20.83
CA THR A 186 -14.65 -4.85 20.10
C THR A 186 -14.14 -4.55 18.69
N GLU A 187 -14.77 -3.61 17.98
CA GLU A 187 -14.65 -3.49 16.52
C GLU A 187 -13.81 -2.31 16.03
N PHE A 188 -13.52 -1.29 16.85
CA PHE A 188 -12.84 -0.06 16.40
C PHE A 188 -11.63 0.34 17.26
N ASP A 189 -10.64 0.97 16.62
CA ASP A 189 -9.45 1.56 17.25
C ASP A 189 -9.21 3.05 16.93
N ILE A 190 -9.98 3.65 16.04
CA ILE A 190 -10.10 5.11 15.89
C ILE A 190 -11.56 5.56 16.02
N VAL A 191 -11.81 6.70 16.66
CA VAL A 191 -13.17 7.26 16.81
C VAL A 191 -13.22 8.74 16.45
N THR A 192 -14.32 9.15 15.84
CA THR A 192 -14.63 10.56 15.53
C THR A 192 -15.84 11.02 16.35
N SER A 193 -15.88 12.28 16.78
CA SER A 193 -17.13 12.85 17.28
C SER A 193 -18.01 13.27 16.11
N GLU A 194 -19.18 12.65 16.00
CA GLU A 194 -20.16 13.00 14.94
C GLU A 194 -20.51 14.50 14.96
N ASN A 195 -20.63 15.09 16.16
CA ASN A 195 -21.06 16.49 16.33
C ASN A 195 -20.39 17.27 17.48
N ASN A 196 -19.88 16.63 18.54
CA ASN A 196 -19.46 17.35 19.76
C ASN A 196 -18.12 18.10 19.63
N MET A 197 -17.42 17.94 18.50
CA MET A 197 -16.16 18.63 18.20
C MET A 197 -16.28 19.68 17.08
N LYS A 198 -17.49 19.90 16.55
CA LYS A 198 -17.82 21.00 15.62
C LYS A 198 -17.92 22.33 16.39
N ILE A 199 -17.63 23.44 15.71
CA ILE A 199 -17.58 24.79 16.32
C ILE A 199 -18.85 25.18 17.09
N GLY A 200 -20.05 24.84 16.59
CA GLY A 200 -21.31 25.10 17.29
C GLY A 200 -21.52 24.33 18.60
N ALA A 201 -20.88 23.17 18.76
CA ALA A 201 -20.92 22.39 19.99
C ALA A 201 -19.83 22.84 20.97
N ILE A 202 -18.60 23.04 20.48
CA ILE A 202 -17.47 23.47 21.31
C ILE A 202 -17.62 24.89 21.80
N SER A 203 -18.06 25.83 20.95
CA SER A 203 -18.13 27.25 21.30
C SER A 203 -19.44 27.87 20.82
N PRO A 204 -20.57 27.59 21.50
CA PRO A 204 -21.89 28.11 21.10
C PRO A 204 -21.99 29.64 21.22
N SER A 205 -21.18 30.26 22.06
CA SER A 205 -21.09 31.71 22.25
C SER A 205 -19.63 32.17 22.22
N GLN A 206 -19.38 33.39 21.77
CA GLN A 206 -18.03 33.94 21.65
C GLN A 206 -17.29 33.89 23.00
N ASN A 207 -16.06 33.38 22.98
CA ASN A 207 -15.18 33.20 24.15
C ASN A 207 -15.73 32.26 25.24
N GLN A 208 -16.79 31.48 24.97
CA GLN A 208 -17.32 30.45 25.85
C GLN A 208 -17.06 29.08 25.21
N TYR A 209 -16.35 28.20 25.93
CA TYR A 209 -15.97 26.87 25.44
C TYR A 209 -16.57 25.78 26.31
N ASN A 210 -17.32 24.87 25.69
CA ASN A 210 -17.87 23.66 26.31
C ASN A 210 -17.19 22.42 25.69
N TYR A 211 -16.07 22.00 26.29
CA TYR A 211 -15.34 20.82 25.84
C TYR A 211 -15.97 19.49 26.30
N SER A 212 -16.97 19.50 27.20
CA SER A 212 -17.44 18.29 27.90
C SER A 212 -17.83 17.11 27.00
N GLY A 213 -18.48 17.36 25.86
CA GLY A 213 -18.85 16.32 24.90
C GLY A 213 -17.64 15.72 24.16
N GLY A 214 -16.67 16.55 23.75
CA GLY A 214 -15.43 16.08 23.12
C GLY A 214 -14.49 15.42 24.13
N ASP A 215 -14.36 15.96 25.33
CA ASP A 215 -13.60 15.37 26.44
C ASP A 215 -14.16 13.99 26.83
N SER A 216 -15.48 13.81 26.85
CA SER A 216 -16.10 12.51 27.14
C SER A 216 -15.72 11.46 26.09
N LEU A 217 -15.70 11.84 24.81
CA LEU A 217 -15.24 10.98 23.71
C LEU A 217 -13.75 10.67 23.79
N VAL A 218 -12.91 11.68 24.02
CA VAL A 218 -11.45 11.51 24.13
C VAL A 218 -11.10 10.63 25.32
N ASN A 219 -11.76 10.81 26.47
CA ASN A 219 -11.56 9.96 27.64
C ASN A 219 -12.05 8.53 27.40
N PHE A 220 -13.17 8.34 26.69
CA PHE A 220 -13.62 7.01 26.27
C PHE A 220 -12.60 6.33 25.35
N ALA A 221 -12.09 7.05 24.35
CA ALA A 221 -11.11 6.52 23.41
C ALA A 221 -9.81 6.09 24.12
N LEU A 222 -9.20 7.00 24.87
CA LEU A 222 -7.93 6.76 25.57
C LEU A 222 -8.05 5.63 26.61
N SER A 223 -9.13 5.59 27.40
CA SER A 223 -9.36 4.52 28.39
C SER A 223 -9.60 3.14 27.77
N ASN A 224 -9.91 3.07 26.47
CA ASN A 224 -10.12 1.82 25.75
C ASN A 224 -9.03 1.56 24.68
N ASN A 225 -7.88 2.23 24.75
CA ASN A 225 -6.74 2.11 23.82
C ASN A 225 -7.10 2.41 22.35
N MET A 226 -7.91 3.45 22.13
CA MET A 226 -8.28 3.98 20.82
C MET A 226 -7.62 5.34 20.62
N ILE A 227 -7.38 5.70 19.36
CA ILE A 227 -6.99 7.05 18.95
C ILE A 227 -8.23 7.85 18.52
N VAL A 228 -8.08 9.18 18.44
CA VAL A 228 -9.18 10.10 18.11
C VAL A 228 -8.88 10.85 16.82
N HIS A 229 -9.88 10.91 15.94
CA HIS A 229 -9.93 11.84 14.82
C HIS A 229 -10.84 13.02 15.21
N GLY A 230 -10.28 14.22 15.32
CA GLY A 230 -11.01 15.44 15.64
C GLY A 230 -11.71 16.02 14.41
N HIS A 231 -13.02 16.22 14.50
CA HIS A 231 -13.86 16.72 13.42
C HIS A 231 -14.79 17.83 13.93
N ALA A 232 -14.71 19.08 13.49
CA ALA A 232 -13.72 19.67 12.58
C ALA A 232 -13.46 21.13 13.00
N PHE A 233 -12.27 21.66 12.70
CA PHE A 233 -11.92 23.04 13.09
C PHE A 233 -12.69 24.11 12.31
N VAL A 234 -12.76 23.97 10.99
CA VAL A 234 -13.39 24.95 10.09
C VAL A 234 -14.34 24.23 9.13
N TRP A 235 -15.60 24.66 9.10
CA TRP A 235 -16.61 24.16 8.17
C TRP A 235 -17.54 25.31 7.76
N HIS A 236 -18.25 25.16 6.64
CA HIS A 236 -19.24 26.15 6.21
C HIS A 236 -20.57 26.03 6.97
N LYS A 237 -20.90 24.86 7.52
CA LYS A 237 -22.10 24.60 8.34
C LYS A 237 -21.81 24.63 9.85
N TYR A 238 -22.88 24.56 10.67
CA TYR A 238 -22.83 24.51 12.15
C TYR A 238 -22.06 25.67 12.83
N ASN A 239 -22.00 26.83 12.19
CA ASN A 239 -21.39 28.06 12.72
C ASN A 239 -22.41 28.86 13.56
N PRO A 240 -22.16 29.11 14.86
CA PRO A 240 -22.98 30.03 15.64
C PRO A 240 -22.90 31.48 15.13
N GLY A 241 -23.89 32.30 15.47
CA GLY A 241 -24.00 33.68 14.99
C GLY A 241 -22.87 34.65 15.40
N TRP A 242 -21.92 34.23 16.25
CA TRP A 242 -20.72 35.01 16.57
C TRP A 242 -19.53 34.75 15.61
N VAL A 243 -19.60 33.68 14.80
CA VAL A 243 -18.52 33.29 13.88
C VAL A 243 -18.49 34.25 12.69
N ASP A 244 -17.60 35.23 12.74
CA ASP A 244 -17.52 36.32 11.77
C ASP A 244 -16.69 36.01 10.50
N GLY A 245 -16.09 34.82 10.43
CA GLY A 245 -15.21 34.36 9.35
C GLY A 245 -13.85 35.05 9.25
N THR A 246 -13.48 35.95 10.16
CA THR A 246 -12.20 36.67 10.10
C THR A 246 -11.00 35.79 10.45
N LYS A 247 -9.83 36.13 9.90
CA LYS A 247 -8.58 35.39 10.15
C LYS A 247 -8.27 35.29 11.65
N ASN A 248 -8.27 36.42 12.37
CA ASN A 248 -7.92 36.47 13.79
C ASN A 248 -8.87 35.63 14.66
N MET A 249 -10.17 35.65 14.37
CA MET A 249 -11.16 34.82 15.06
C MET A 249 -10.89 33.32 14.81
N MET A 250 -10.69 32.94 13.56
CA MET A 250 -10.41 31.55 13.15
C MET A 250 -9.12 31.02 13.78
N GLU A 251 -8.01 31.76 13.69
CA GLU A 251 -6.72 31.36 14.30
C GLU A 251 -6.82 31.27 15.83
N THR A 252 -7.59 32.16 16.48
CA THR A 252 -7.82 32.13 17.93
C THR A 252 -8.63 30.89 18.34
N TYR A 253 -9.71 30.57 17.61
CA TYR A 253 -10.52 29.38 17.85
C TYR A 253 -9.69 28.09 17.68
N ILE A 254 -8.99 27.95 16.55
CA ILE A 254 -8.10 26.79 16.28
C ILE A 254 -7.03 26.66 17.36
N SER A 255 -6.42 27.77 17.77
CA SER A 255 -5.43 27.79 18.85
C SER A 255 -6.02 27.30 20.18
N ASN A 256 -7.19 27.79 20.59
CA ASN A 256 -7.79 27.41 21.88
C ASN A 256 -8.16 25.92 21.92
N VAL A 257 -8.86 25.45 20.89
CA VAL A 257 -9.34 24.07 20.80
C VAL A 257 -8.18 23.09 20.60
N GLY A 258 -7.24 23.42 19.70
CA GLY A 258 -6.06 22.60 19.44
C GLY A 258 -5.13 22.50 20.65
N ASN A 259 -4.97 23.58 21.44
CA ASN A 259 -4.19 23.52 22.69
C ASN A 259 -4.89 22.68 23.79
N HIS A 260 -6.22 22.73 23.90
CA HIS A 260 -6.98 21.93 24.89
C HIS A 260 -6.86 20.41 24.64
N TYR A 261 -6.91 20.01 23.36
CA TYR A 261 -6.82 18.61 22.95
C TYR A 261 -5.40 18.16 22.58
N LYS A 262 -4.38 19.00 22.78
CA LYS A 262 -2.99 18.77 22.35
C LYS A 262 -2.44 17.42 22.84
N GLY A 263 -1.89 16.64 21.92
CA GLY A 263 -1.31 15.31 22.19
C GLY A 263 -2.33 14.21 22.49
N LYS A 264 -3.64 14.48 22.43
CA LYS A 264 -4.72 13.48 22.61
C LYS A 264 -5.40 13.10 21.29
N ILE A 265 -5.12 13.84 20.22
CA ILE A 265 -5.74 13.68 18.89
C ILE A 265 -4.69 13.15 17.92
N TYR A 266 -5.05 12.13 17.13
CA TYR A 266 -4.18 11.57 16.11
C TYR A 266 -4.24 12.38 14.81
N ALA A 267 -5.45 12.71 14.36
CA ALA A 267 -5.71 13.48 13.15
C ALA A 267 -6.80 14.54 13.40
N TRP A 268 -6.71 15.68 12.73
CA TRP A 268 -7.72 16.73 12.72
C TRP A 268 -8.17 17.00 11.29
N ASP A 269 -9.48 16.99 11.07
CA ASP A 269 -10.10 17.68 9.94
C ASP A 269 -9.98 19.19 10.17
N VAL A 270 -8.98 19.80 9.54
CA VAL A 270 -8.67 21.22 9.72
C VAL A 270 -9.66 22.09 8.97
N VAL A 271 -9.95 21.70 7.73
CA VAL A 271 -10.99 22.31 6.92
C VAL A 271 -11.84 21.20 6.32
N ASN A 272 -13.13 21.28 6.58
CA ASN A 272 -14.16 20.41 6.03
C ASN A 272 -14.90 21.15 4.90
N GLU A 273 -15.11 20.48 3.77
CA GLU A 273 -16.03 20.89 2.69
C GLU A 273 -15.85 22.34 2.21
N ALA A 274 -14.67 22.65 1.67
CA ALA A 274 -14.34 23.93 1.04
C ALA A 274 -14.63 23.97 -0.47
N PHE A 275 -14.91 22.83 -1.12
CA PHE A 275 -15.16 22.76 -2.57
C PHE A 275 -16.62 22.50 -2.92
N GLN A 276 -17.04 23.07 -4.03
CA GLN A 276 -18.32 22.85 -4.68
C GLN A 276 -18.35 21.52 -5.44
N LYS A 277 -19.56 21.06 -5.81
CA LYS A 277 -19.77 19.84 -6.62
C LYS A 277 -19.07 19.90 -8.00
N ASP A 278 -18.66 21.08 -8.47
CA ASP A 278 -17.92 21.30 -9.73
C ASP A 278 -16.39 21.41 -9.58
N GLY A 279 -15.85 21.38 -8.36
CA GLY A 279 -14.41 21.56 -8.09
C GLY A 279 -13.95 23.01 -7.93
N THR A 280 -14.86 23.99 -7.86
CA THR A 280 -14.53 25.37 -7.49
C THR A 280 -14.60 25.60 -5.96
N TYR A 281 -13.92 26.63 -5.45
CA TYR A 281 -13.95 26.96 -4.02
C TYR A 281 -15.27 27.62 -3.59
N ARG A 282 -15.77 27.28 -2.40
CA ARG A 282 -16.99 27.83 -1.75
C ARG A 282 -16.82 29.26 -1.23
N ILE A 283 -16.50 30.21 -2.11
CA ILE A 283 -16.22 31.62 -1.75
C ILE A 283 -17.46 32.51 -1.87
N ASN A 284 -18.18 32.46 -3.00
CA ASN A 284 -19.27 33.40 -3.33
C ASN A 284 -20.61 32.71 -3.63
N ALA A 285 -20.75 31.43 -3.29
CA ALA A 285 -21.94 30.64 -3.61
C ALA A 285 -23.20 31.11 -2.85
N ILE A 286 -24.23 31.48 -3.59
CA ILE A 286 -25.59 31.67 -3.08
C ILE A 286 -26.27 30.29 -3.13
N GLY A 287 -26.25 29.56 -2.02
CA GLY A 287 -26.93 28.26 -1.94
C GLY A 287 -28.44 28.44 -2.03
N THR A 288 -29.13 27.63 -2.83
CA THR A 288 -30.57 27.73 -3.12
C THR A 288 -31.47 27.62 -1.88
N ASN A 289 -30.98 27.05 -0.78
CA ASN A 289 -31.64 26.98 0.53
C ASN A 289 -30.73 27.43 1.69
N GLY A 290 -29.68 28.21 1.43
CA GLY A 290 -28.73 28.70 2.45
C GLY A 290 -27.77 27.65 3.06
N GLN A 291 -28.09 26.35 3.01
CA GLN A 291 -27.31 25.28 3.65
C GLN A 291 -26.13 24.72 2.82
N ASP A 292 -26.13 24.92 1.51
CA ASP A 292 -25.05 24.49 0.59
C ASP A 292 -24.31 25.71 0.00
N GLY A 293 -24.21 26.78 0.82
CA GLY A 293 -23.72 28.09 0.41
C GLY A 293 -22.21 28.28 0.50
N ALA A 294 -21.80 29.54 0.40
CA ALA A 294 -20.42 29.96 0.64
C ALA A 294 -20.00 29.73 2.11
N SER A 295 -18.72 29.42 2.30
CA SER A 295 -18.08 29.47 3.61
C SER A 295 -17.99 30.93 4.08
N ILE A 296 -18.41 31.23 5.32
CA ILE A 296 -18.23 32.57 5.92
C ILE A 296 -16.75 32.96 5.98
N PHE A 297 -15.86 31.98 6.20
CA PHE A 297 -14.41 32.17 6.13
C PHE A 297 -13.95 32.48 4.69
N GLY A 298 -14.54 31.79 3.71
CA GLY A 298 -14.33 32.03 2.28
C GLY A 298 -14.75 33.44 1.85
N GLN A 299 -15.95 33.88 2.23
CA GLN A 299 -16.46 35.23 1.94
C GLN A 299 -15.56 36.35 2.50
N LYS A 300 -14.89 36.10 3.64
CA LYS A 300 -14.06 37.10 4.35
C LYS A 300 -12.60 37.10 3.93
N GLN A 301 -12.06 35.97 3.47
CA GLN A 301 -10.61 35.79 3.25
C GLN A 301 -10.26 35.22 1.86
N GLY A 302 -11.25 34.97 0.99
CA GLY A 302 -11.05 34.19 -0.23
C GLY A 302 -10.56 32.77 0.07
N LYS A 303 -9.88 32.10 -0.87
CA LYS A 303 -9.30 30.76 -0.63
C LYS A 303 -8.23 30.71 0.46
N LYS A 304 -7.76 31.87 0.96
CA LYS A 304 -6.63 31.98 1.88
C LYS A 304 -6.94 31.46 3.29
N TYR A 305 -8.22 31.43 3.71
CA TYR A 305 -8.56 30.90 5.05
C TYR A 305 -8.10 29.45 5.24
N ILE A 306 -8.02 28.67 4.15
CA ILE A 306 -7.64 27.27 4.20
C ILE A 306 -6.17 27.14 4.64
N GLU A 307 -5.24 27.80 3.94
CA GLU A 307 -3.82 27.77 4.33
C GLU A 307 -3.58 28.38 5.72
N ASP A 308 -4.30 29.46 6.08
CA ASP A 308 -4.19 30.08 7.39
C ASP A 308 -4.69 29.15 8.52
N ALA A 309 -5.75 28.36 8.27
CA ALA A 309 -6.25 27.36 9.21
C ALA A 309 -5.24 26.21 9.41
N PHE A 310 -4.63 25.70 8.35
CA PHE A 310 -3.59 24.67 8.42
C PHE A 310 -2.33 25.15 9.16
N ILE A 311 -1.90 26.39 8.92
CA ILE A 311 -0.78 27.01 9.67
C ILE A 311 -1.14 27.13 11.16
N ALA A 312 -2.35 27.58 11.49
CA ALA A 312 -2.81 27.71 12.88
C ALA A 312 -2.92 26.34 13.58
N ALA A 313 -3.42 25.32 12.90
CA ALA A 313 -3.56 23.97 13.44
C ALA A 313 -2.19 23.35 13.74
N ARG A 314 -1.22 23.46 12.83
CA ARG A 314 0.18 23.00 13.05
C ARG A 314 0.85 23.72 14.23
N LYS A 315 0.54 25.00 14.44
CA LYS A 315 1.05 25.78 15.58
C LYS A 315 0.42 25.33 16.91
N ALA A 316 -0.87 25.00 16.91
CA ALA A 316 -1.59 24.53 18.09
C ALA A 316 -1.11 23.13 18.52
N ASP A 317 -1.12 22.14 17.61
CA ASP A 317 -0.55 20.82 17.85
C ASP A 317 0.42 20.40 16.71
N PRO A 318 1.74 20.49 16.94
CA PRO A 318 2.73 20.03 15.98
C PRO A 318 2.67 18.53 15.66
N ASN A 319 2.12 17.70 16.55
CA ASN A 319 2.17 16.24 16.45
C ASN A 319 0.95 15.61 15.78
N ALA A 320 -0.20 16.30 15.79
CA ALA A 320 -1.42 15.82 15.14
C ALA A 320 -1.27 15.83 13.60
N LYS A 321 -1.86 14.83 12.94
CA LYS A 321 -2.01 14.80 11.49
C LYS A 321 -3.04 15.84 11.06
N LEU A 322 -2.74 16.61 10.03
CA LEU A 322 -3.61 17.67 9.52
C LEU A 322 -4.25 17.23 8.20
N VAL A 323 -5.57 17.06 8.24
CA VAL A 323 -6.38 16.48 7.16
C VAL A 323 -7.28 17.55 6.55
N TYR A 324 -7.40 17.52 5.22
CA TYR A 324 -8.47 18.20 4.47
C TYR A 324 -9.58 17.20 4.15
N ASN A 325 -10.84 17.45 4.53
CA ASN A 325 -11.91 16.44 4.43
C ASN A 325 -13.08 16.91 3.54
N GLU A 326 -13.59 16.02 2.69
CA GLU A 326 -14.51 16.37 1.62
C GLU A 326 -15.33 15.16 1.10
N TYR A 327 -16.60 15.38 0.75
CA TYR A 327 -17.47 14.39 0.10
C TYR A 327 -17.40 14.44 -1.43
N ASP A 328 -18.03 13.49 -2.10
CA ASP A 328 -18.19 13.43 -3.57
C ASP A 328 -16.88 13.36 -4.38
N MET A 329 -15.68 13.32 -3.77
CA MET A 329 -14.41 13.28 -4.53
C MET A 329 -14.27 11.98 -5.32
N GLU A 330 -14.66 10.87 -4.69
CA GLU A 330 -14.71 9.53 -5.26
C GLU A 330 -15.73 9.41 -6.39
N THR A 331 -16.82 10.19 -6.41
CA THR A 331 -17.85 10.19 -7.48
C THR A 331 -17.71 11.32 -8.51
N ARG A 332 -17.00 12.42 -8.19
CA ARG A 332 -16.84 13.61 -9.03
C ARG A 332 -15.36 13.92 -9.31
N PRO A 333 -14.82 13.48 -10.46
CA PRO A 333 -13.41 13.70 -10.82
C PRO A 333 -12.97 15.18 -10.76
N ALA A 334 -13.83 16.12 -11.18
CA ALA A 334 -13.53 17.55 -11.13
C ALA A 334 -13.39 18.09 -9.69
N LYS A 335 -14.16 17.55 -8.73
CA LYS A 335 -14.07 17.95 -7.31
C LYS A 335 -12.76 17.44 -6.69
N PHE A 336 -12.39 16.19 -6.98
CA PHE A 336 -11.07 15.67 -6.61
C PHE A 336 -9.94 16.49 -7.23
N GLU A 337 -10.01 16.84 -8.51
CA GLU A 337 -8.93 17.59 -9.19
C GLU A 337 -8.72 18.99 -8.57
N GLY A 338 -9.79 19.68 -8.19
CA GLY A 338 -9.71 20.95 -7.45
C GLY A 338 -9.00 20.81 -6.09
N VAL A 339 -9.30 19.75 -5.35
CA VAL A 339 -8.64 19.42 -4.08
C VAL A 339 -7.18 19.02 -4.32
N TYR A 340 -6.90 18.20 -5.33
CA TYR A 340 -5.56 17.75 -5.70
C TYR A 340 -4.63 18.92 -6.04
N GLU A 341 -5.08 19.88 -6.86
CA GLU A 341 -4.27 21.07 -7.18
C GLU A 341 -4.07 21.98 -5.97
N MET A 342 -5.02 22.04 -5.02
CA MET A 342 -4.81 22.73 -3.73
C MET A 342 -3.74 22.03 -2.89
N VAL A 343 -3.80 20.70 -2.75
CA VAL A 343 -2.83 19.91 -2.01
C VAL A 343 -1.43 20.10 -2.61
N LYS A 344 -1.32 19.99 -3.94
CA LYS A 344 -0.08 20.20 -4.71
C LYS A 344 0.49 21.61 -4.54
N ASP A 345 -0.34 22.65 -4.60
CA ASP A 345 0.04 24.04 -4.27
C ASP A 345 0.59 24.13 -2.83
N PHE A 346 -0.12 23.57 -1.85
CA PHE A 346 0.28 23.58 -0.45
C PHE A 346 1.62 22.88 -0.23
N LYS A 347 1.83 21.68 -0.81
CA LYS A 347 3.11 20.96 -0.74
C LYS A 347 4.23 21.77 -1.41
N SER A 348 3.98 22.38 -2.57
CA SER A 348 4.98 23.20 -3.28
C SER A 348 5.43 24.44 -2.50
N ARG A 349 4.53 25.01 -1.67
CA ARG A 349 4.78 26.17 -0.82
C ARG A 349 5.11 25.82 0.64
N ASN A 350 5.26 24.54 0.95
CA ASN A 350 5.51 24.02 2.30
C ASN A 350 4.46 24.47 3.34
N ILE A 351 3.20 24.61 2.92
CA ILE A 351 2.04 24.75 3.80
C ILE A 351 1.77 23.38 4.44
N PRO A 352 1.57 23.29 5.77
CA PRO A 352 1.45 22.01 6.44
C PRO A 352 0.13 21.32 6.07
N ILE A 353 0.22 20.20 5.35
CA ILE A 353 -0.89 19.28 5.10
C ILE A 353 -0.32 17.86 5.05
N ASP A 354 -0.93 16.96 5.83
CA ASP A 354 -0.47 15.58 5.98
C ASP A 354 -1.38 14.59 5.26
N GLY A 355 -2.69 14.87 5.20
CA GLY A 355 -3.67 13.95 4.64
C GLY A 355 -4.86 14.60 3.94
N VAL A 356 -5.60 13.76 3.20
CA VAL A 356 -6.93 14.06 2.64
C VAL A 356 -7.92 12.98 3.07
N GLY A 357 -9.07 13.43 3.59
CA GLY A 357 -10.21 12.62 3.98
C GLY A 357 -11.25 12.56 2.87
N PHE A 358 -11.61 11.34 2.48
CA PHE A 358 -12.74 11.04 1.62
C PHE A 358 -13.91 10.63 2.50
N GLN A 359 -14.94 11.47 2.58
CA GLN A 359 -16.10 11.19 3.43
C GLN A 359 -16.79 9.88 3.02
N MET A 360 -16.89 9.57 1.72
CA MET A 360 -17.40 8.28 1.22
C MET A 360 -18.89 8.03 1.55
N HIS A 361 -19.72 9.07 1.46
CA HIS A 361 -21.19 8.98 1.56
C HIS A 361 -21.81 8.46 0.26
N LEU A 362 -21.88 7.14 0.10
CA LEU A 362 -22.23 6.51 -1.18
C LEU A 362 -23.70 6.12 -1.31
N GLY A 363 -24.13 5.91 -2.55
CA GLY A 363 -25.41 5.33 -2.93
C GLY A 363 -25.25 3.98 -3.66
N PRO A 364 -26.36 3.25 -3.89
CA PRO A 364 -26.33 1.90 -4.47
C PRO A 364 -25.90 1.87 -5.94
N SER A 365 -25.85 3.03 -6.62
CA SER A 365 -25.34 3.20 -7.98
C SER A 365 -23.82 3.14 -8.10
N PHE A 366 -23.07 3.19 -7.00
CA PHE A 366 -21.60 3.15 -7.02
C PHE A 366 -21.07 1.84 -7.63
N THR A 367 -20.04 1.94 -8.47
CA THR A 367 -19.51 0.84 -9.28
C THR A 367 -18.08 0.47 -8.91
N GLU A 368 -17.63 -0.70 -9.36
CA GLU A 368 -16.23 -1.12 -9.24
C GLU A 368 -15.27 -0.18 -10.00
N THR A 369 -15.74 0.47 -11.07
CA THR A 369 -14.97 1.48 -11.81
C THR A 369 -14.75 2.73 -10.96
N ASP A 370 -15.74 3.13 -10.16
CA ASP A 370 -15.60 4.24 -9.22
C ASP A 370 -14.65 3.87 -8.06
N ALA A 371 -14.68 2.62 -7.59
CA ALA A 371 -13.71 2.12 -6.62
C ALA A 371 -12.26 2.10 -7.15
N LYS A 372 -12.07 1.75 -8.43
CA LYS A 372 -10.75 1.82 -9.09
C LYS A 372 -10.26 3.26 -9.20
N ARG A 373 -11.13 4.19 -9.62
CA ARG A 373 -10.83 5.62 -9.62
C ARG A 373 -10.45 6.13 -8.22
N PHE A 374 -11.13 5.67 -7.17
CA PHE A 374 -10.76 6.00 -5.79
C PHE A 374 -9.36 5.49 -5.40
N ALA A 375 -8.97 4.28 -5.83
CA ALA A 375 -7.60 3.79 -5.65
C ALA A 375 -6.57 4.66 -6.38
N ASP A 376 -6.84 5.05 -7.63
CA ASP A 376 -5.98 5.96 -8.41
C ASP A 376 -5.87 7.35 -7.76
N GLN A 377 -6.97 7.85 -7.19
CA GLN A 377 -7.02 9.13 -6.46
C GLN A 377 -6.16 9.10 -5.19
N MET A 378 -6.21 8.01 -4.42
CA MET A 378 -5.32 7.84 -3.27
C MET A 378 -3.84 7.73 -3.70
N GLN A 379 -3.55 7.07 -4.83
CA GLN A 379 -2.18 7.00 -5.34
C GLN A 379 -1.65 8.38 -5.73
N LYS A 380 -2.44 9.20 -6.46
CA LYS A 380 -2.07 10.59 -6.77
C LYS A 380 -1.72 11.42 -5.52
N LEU A 381 -2.45 11.24 -4.42
CA LEU A 381 -2.15 11.90 -3.14
C LEU A 381 -0.89 11.33 -2.48
N ALA A 382 -0.74 10.01 -2.50
CA ALA A 382 0.47 9.33 -2.04
C ALA A 382 1.72 9.82 -2.79
N ASP A 383 1.65 10.08 -4.09
CA ASP A 383 2.74 10.62 -4.92
C ASP A 383 3.17 12.01 -4.45
N LEU A 384 2.22 12.88 -4.07
CA LEU A 384 2.49 14.18 -3.42
C LEU A 384 3.02 14.07 -1.98
N GLY A 385 3.10 12.85 -1.42
CA GLY A 385 3.53 12.62 -0.04
C GLY A 385 2.47 13.07 0.96
N VAL A 386 1.22 12.72 0.67
CA VAL A 386 0.03 13.03 1.48
C VAL A 386 -0.75 11.72 1.68
N GLU A 387 -1.19 11.51 2.92
CA GLU A 387 -1.90 10.31 3.36
C GLU A 387 -3.39 10.37 2.96
N SER A 388 -4.04 9.22 2.84
CA SER A 388 -5.46 9.12 2.53
C SER A 388 -6.24 8.54 3.71
N TYR A 389 -7.47 8.99 3.89
CA TYR A 389 -8.36 8.54 4.96
C TYR A 389 -9.75 8.32 4.38
N VAL A 390 -10.38 7.18 4.67
CA VAL A 390 -11.83 7.02 4.52
C VAL A 390 -12.43 7.41 5.86
N THR A 391 -13.16 8.54 5.90
CA THR A 391 -13.47 9.26 7.15
C THR A 391 -14.90 9.08 7.63
N GLU A 392 -15.87 8.97 6.71
CA GLU A 392 -17.31 9.06 7.04
C GLU A 392 -18.17 8.01 6.30
N MET A 393 -17.62 6.81 6.08
CA MET A 393 -18.23 5.88 5.11
C MET A 393 -19.60 5.34 5.54
N ASP A 394 -20.60 5.66 4.74
CA ASP A 394 -21.92 5.05 4.76
C ASP A 394 -22.42 4.79 3.33
N VAL A 395 -23.20 3.73 3.13
CA VAL A 395 -23.62 3.28 1.79
C VAL A 395 -25.10 2.98 1.80
N GLY A 396 -25.92 3.82 1.17
CA GLY A 396 -27.36 3.58 1.10
C GLY A 396 -27.71 2.27 0.38
N CYS A 397 -28.54 1.43 0.99
CA CYS A 397 -29.09 0.26 0.33
C CYS A 397 -30.13 0.67 -0.74
N PRO A 398 -30.28 -0.10 -1.84
CA PRO A 398 -31.39 0.09 -2.76
C PRO A 398 -32.73 -0.36 -2.13
N ASP A 399 -32.68 -1.41 -1.31
CA ASP A 399 -33.77 -1.94 -0.48
C ASP A 399 -33.17 -2.80 0.65
N THR A 400 -34.01 -3.26 1.59
CA THR A 400 -33.60 -4.14 2.70
C THR A 400 -33.70 -5.64 2.37
N THR A 401 -33.81 -6.02 1.09
CA THR A 401 -33.73 -7.43 0.69
C THR A 401 -32.30 -7.95 0.77
N GLN A 402 -32.13 -9.27 0.71
CA GLN A 402 -30.81 -9.90 0.67
C GLN A 402 -29.95 -9.35 -0.48
N ALA A 403 -30.52 -9.18 -1.67
CA ALA A 403 -29.81 -8.65 -2.83
C ALA A 403 -29.39 -7.17 -2.64
N GLY A 404 -30.23 -6.36 -2.00
CA GLY A 404 -29.90 -4.98 -1.66
C GLY A 404 -28.74 -4.88 -0.65
N LEU A 405 -28.77 -5.72 0.38
CA LEU A 405 -27.72 -5.84 1.39
C LEU A 405 -26.40 -6.40 0.81
N GLU A 406 -26.48 -7.31 -0.16
CA GLU A 406 -25.30 -7.83 -0.89
C GLU A 406 -24.69 -6.76 -1.80
N LYS A 407 -25.50 -5.96 -2.51
CA LYS A 407 -25.02 -4.81 -3.30
C LYS A 407 -24.35 -3.76 -2.41
N GLN A 408 -24.92 -3.47 -1.23
CA GLN A 408 -24.26 -2.65 -0.21
C GLN A 408 -22.90 -3.25 0.21
N ALA A 409 -22.87 -4.56 0.48
CA ALA A 409 -21.66 -5.25 0.91
C ALA A 409 -20.54 -5.24 -0.15
N GLN A 410 -20.88 -5.36 -1.44
CA GLN A 410 -19.91 -5.21 -2.53
C GLN A 410 -19.21 -3.84 -2.49
N ILE A 411 -19.97 -2.76 -2.33
CA ILE A 411 -19.42 -1.39 -2.29
C ILE A 411 -18.50 -1.22 -1.07
N TYR A 412 -18.95 -1.64 0.12
CA TYR A 412 -18.11 -1.63 1.32
C TYR A 412 -16.83 -2.46 1.14
N GLY A 413 -16.93 -3.65 0.55
CA GLY A 413 -15.77 -4.51 0.26
C GLY A 413 -14.78 -3.89 -0.72
N TRP A 414 -15.26 -3.21 -1.78
CA TRP A 414 -14.38 -2.55 -2.75
C TRP A 414 -13.57 -1.40 -2.13
N ILE A 415 -14.20 -0.53 -1.34
CA ILE A 415 -13.50 0.59 -0.69
C ILE A 415 -12.59 0.10 0.43
N ALA A 416 -13.04 -0.87 1.24
CA ALA A 416 -12.21 -1.48 2.29
C ALA A 416 -10.96 -2.14 1.70
N LYS A 417 -11.11 -2.85 0.58
CA LYS A 417 -9.99 -3.42 -0.19
C LYS A 417 -9.06 -2.32 -0.72
N ALA A 418 -9.58 -1.32 -1.42
CA ALA A 418 -8.76 -0.25 -2.00
C ALA A 418 -7.95 0.51 -0.94
N CYS A 419 -8.54 0.81 0.23
CA CYS A 419 -7.84 1.48 1.32
C CYS A 419 -6.83 0.55 2.01
N VAL A 420 -7.16 -0.71 2.32
CA VAL A 420 -6.19 -1.62 2.98
C VAL A 420 -5.03 -2.04 2.06
N GLU A 421 -5.23 -2.06 0.75
CA GLU A 421 -4.15 -2.34 -0.22
C GLU A 421 -3.24 -1.13 -0.51
N GLN A 422 -3.67 0.09 -0.16
CA GLN A 422 -2.91 1.33 -0.36
C GLN A 422 -2.07 1.68 0.89
N PRO A 423 -0.72 1.58 0.86
CA PRO A 423 0.12 1.80 2.05
C PRO A 423 0.03 3.19 2.69
N PHE A 424 -0.45 4.19 1.96
CA PHE A 424 -0.70 5.55 2.47
C PHE A 424 -2.15 5.80 2.91
N CYS A 425 -3.06 4.82 2.80
CA CYS A 425 -4.37 4.91 3.47
C CYS A 425 -4.18 4.62 4.97
N ARG A 426 -4.57 5.55 5.84
CA ARG A 426 -4.32 5.49 7.29
C ARG A 426 -5.52 5.06 8.12
N ALA A 427 -6.75 5.30 7.65
CA ALA A 427 -7.94 4.91 8.38
C ALA A 427 -9.10 4.53 7.46
N PHE A 428 -9.90 3.57 7.91
CA PHE A 428 -11.20 3.22 7.35
C PHE A 428 -12.28 3.43 8.43
N GLN A 429 -13.07 4.49 8.31
CA GLN A 429 -14.04 4.91 9.32
C GLN A 429 -15.46 4.93 8.74
N VAL A 430 -16.43 4.41 9.50
CA VAL A 430 -17.86 4.44 9.14
C VAL A 430 -18.62 5.53 9.92
N TRP A 431 -19.59 6.19 9.31
CA TRP A 431 -20.28 7.33 9.96
C TRP A 431 -21.48 6.92 10.82
N GLY A 432 -21.19 6.11 11.84
CA GLY A 432 -22.14 5.65 12.85
C GLY A 432 -21.97 4.17 13.17
N ILE A 433 -22.80 3.67 14.10
CA ILE A 433 -22.77 2.26 14.52
C ILE A 433 -23.93 1.49 13.88
N ARG A 434 -25.18 1.85 14.21
CA ARG A 434 -26.40 1.16 13.77
C ARG A 434 -27.13 1.93 12.69
N ASP A 435 -27.77 1.22 11.78
CA ASP A 435 -28.67 1.79 10.76
C ASP A 435 -29.63 2.86 11.32
N SER A 436 -30.38 2.56 12.39
CA SER A 436 -31.28 3.49 13.09
C SER A 436 -30.64 4.74 13.70
N GLN A 437 -29.31 4.78 13.82
CA GLN A 437 -28.55 5.92 14.34
C GLN A 437 -27.92 6.79 13.25
N SER A 438 -27.98 6.38 11.97
CA SER A 438 -27.38 7.16 10.88
C SER A 438 -28.11 8.47 10.64
N TRP A 439 -27.34 9.55 10.46
CA TRP A 439 -27.84 10.86 10.02
C TRP A 439 -28.68 10.77 8.73
N ARG A 440 -28.40 9.81 7.84
CA ARG A 440 -29.09 9.60 6.56
C ARG A 440 -30.48 8.97 6.68
N VAL A 441 -30.92 8.58 7.88
CA VAL A 441 -32.32 8.19 8.13
C VAL A 441 -33.25 9.42 8.04
N ASN A 442 -32.84 10.53 8.66
CA ASN A 442 -33.57 11.80 8.71
C ASN A 442 -32.64 13.00 8.43
N PRO A 443 -32.02 13.07 7.24
CA PRO A 443 -31.09 14.15 6.91
C PRO A 443 -31.82 15.47 6.63
N GLU A 444 -31.08 16.58 6.70
CA GLU A 444 -31.59 17.91 6.34
C GLU A 444 -31.93 18.03 4.85
N SER A 445 -31.15 17.37 3.98
CA SER A 445 -31.40 17.35 2.53
C SER A 445 -32.04 16.02 2.10
N PRO A 446 -33.13 16.04 1.30
CA PRO A 446 -33.70 14.82 0.75
C PRO A 446 -32.74 14.00 -0.13
N GLU A 447 -31.70 14.62 -0.70
CA GLU A 447 -30.72 13.91 -1.55
C GLU A 447 -29.80 12.97 -0.74
N ASP A 448 -29.59 13.28 0.55
CA ASP A 448 -28.73 12.47 1.43
C ASP A 448 -29.45 11.23 1.97
N LYS A 449 -30.78 11.12 1.79
CA LYS A 449 -31.60 10.11 2.46
C LYS A 449 -31.25 8.69 2.00
N ALA A 450 -30.95 7.82 2.96
CA ALA A 450 -30.54 6.44 2.72
C ALA A 450 -31.29 5.46 3.62
N ILE A 451 -31.47 4.23 3.12
CA ILE A 451 -32.04 3.12 3.88
C ILE A 451 -30.90 2.21 4.33
N ALA A 452 -30.94 1.82 5.61
CA ALA A 452 -30.00 0.89 6.23
C ALA A 452 -28.52 1.10 5.82
N PRO A 453 -27.93 2.30 6.04
CA PRO A 453 -26.69 2.68 5.36
C PRO A 453 -25.39 2.21 6.04
N LEU A 454 -25.45 1.58 7.22
CA LEU A 454 -24.28 1.25 8.05
C LEU A 454 -24.01 -0.27 8.14
N ILE A 455 -23.01 -0.68 8.91
CA ILE A 455 -22.51 -2.07 8.93
C ILE A 455 -23.14 -2.95 10.02
N PHE A 456 -23.88 -2.36 10.96
CA PHE A 456 -24.73 -3.06 11.92
C PHE A 456 -26.20 -2.66 11.75
N ASN A 457 -27.10 -3.62 11.90
CA ASN A 457 -28.54 -3.34 11.89
C ASN A 457 -28.99 -2.66 13.21
N ASP A 458 -30.26 -2.31 13.30
CA ASP A 458 -30.85 -1.65 14.50
C ASP A 458 -30.63 -2.44 15.80
N ASN A 459 -30.60 -3.77 15.71
CA ASN A 459 -30.34 -4.65 16.85
C ASN A 459 -28.83 -4.78 17.19
N GLY A 460 -27.94 -4.21 16.38
CA GLY A 460 -26.48 -4.25 16.57
C GLY A 460 -25.85 -5.53 16.03
N GLN A 461 -26.55 -6.25 15.18
CA GLN A 461 -26.07 -7.46 14.53
C GLN A 461 -25.30 -7.09 13.25
N LYS A 462 -24.19 -7.78 13.01
CA LYS A 462 -23.30 -7.61 11.85
C LYS A 462 -24.07 -7.89 10.55
N LYS A 463 -24.08 -6.93 9.62
CA LYS A 463 -24.67 -7.05 8.28
C LYS A 463 -23.69 -7.64 7.27
N PRO A 464 -24.13 -8.07 6.06
CA PRO A 464 -23.23 -8.47 4.97
C PRO A 464 -22.10 -7.45 4.71
N ALA A 465 -22.37 -6.16 4.85
CA ALA A 465 -21.38 -5.08 4.76
C ALA A 465 -20.21 -5.20 5.76
N TYR A 466 -20.49 -5.56 7.02
CA TYR A 466 -19.44 -5.81 8.02
C TYR A 466 -18.52 -6.95 7.55
N TYR A 467 -19.09 -8.05 7.07
CA TYR A 467 -18.32 -9.23 6.66
C TYR A 467 -17.50 -8.97 5.39
N ALA A 468 -17.96 -8.08 4.49
CA ALA A 468 -17.16 -7.66 3.34
C ALA A 468 -15.91 -6.86 3.74
N ILE A 469 -16.00 -5.96 4.72
CA ILE A 469 -14.85 -5.24 5.29
C ILE A 469 -13.91 -6.21 6.00
N GLN A 470 -14.47 -7.09 6.85
CA GLN A 470 -13.72 -8.11 7.57
C GLN A 470 -12.93 -9.01 6.62
N LYS A 471 -13.57 -9.44 5.52
CA LYS A 471 -12.93 -10.22 4.46
C LYS A 471 -11.81 -9.43 3.78
N ALA A 472 -12.02 -8.18 3.40
CA ALA A 472 -10.98 -7.36 2.76
C ALA A 472 -9.71 -7.24 3.65
N PHE A 473 -9.89 -7.01 4.96
CA PHE A 473 -8.76 -6.92 5.89
C PHE A 473 -8.10 -8.28 6.15
N ALA A 474 -8.89 -9.37 6.22
CA ALA A 474 -8.35 -10.72 6.34
C ALA A 474 -7.61 -11.17 5.07
N ASP A 475 -8.11 -10.82 3.88
CA ASP A 475 -7.46 -11.09 2.58
C ASP A 475 -6.09 -10.39 2.50
N ALA A 476 -6.00 -9.12 2.91
CA ALA A 476 -4.73 -8.38 3.01
C ALA A 476 -3.74 -9.03 4.01
N LEU A 477 -4.24 -9.70 5.05
CA LEU A 477 -3.42 -10.48 5.97
C LEU A 477 -3.02 -11.86 5.42
N ASN A 478 -3.82 -12.46 4.54
CA ASN A 478 -3.65 -13.83 4.05
C ASN A 478 -3.01 -13.92 2.64
N SER A 479 -2.92 -12.80 1.91
CA SER A 479 -2.28 -12.75 0.60
C SER A 479 -0.82 -13.19 0.68
N THR A 480 -0.55 -14.38 0.15
CA THR A 480 0.76 -15.00 0.04
C THR A 480 1.17 -15.06 -1.45
N SER A 481 2.42 -14.73 -1.76
CA SER A 481 2.88 -14.65 -3.15
C SER A 481 2.86 -16.03 -3.86
N PRO A 482 2.41 -16.10 -5.13
CA PRO A 482 2.55 -17.33 -5.93
C PRO A 482 4.01 -17.65 -6.24
N SER A 483 4.39 -18.93 -6.13
CA SER A 483 5.77 -19.39 -6.40
C SER A 483 5.90 -20.10 -7.75
N LYS A 484 6.89 -19.64 -8.53
CA LYS A 484 7.75 -20.33 -9.51
C LYS A 484 7.29 -21.66 -10.15
N THR A 485 7.45 -21.72 -11.47
CA THR A 485 7.76 -22.96 -12.22
C THR A 485 9.12 -22.82 -12.91
N ALA A 486 9.84 -23.93 -13.11
CA ALA A 486 11.28 -23.95 -13.38
C ALA A 486 11.70 -23.70 -14.84
N ALA A 487 12.95 -23.26 -15.02
CA ALA A 487 13.61 -23.08 -16.32
C ALA A 487 14.36 -24.33 -16.80
N PRO A 488 14.50 -24.56 -18.13
CA PRO A 488 15.52 -25.42 -18.72
C PRO A 488 16.83 -24.65 -19.00
N THR A 489 17.93 -25.37 -19.20
CA THR A 489 19.31 -24.86 -19.03
C THR A 489 20.11 -24.73 -20.34
N ALA A 490 21.06 -23.78 -20.33
CA ALA A 490 22.40 -23.83 -20.96
C ALA A 490 22.66 -23.33 -22.41
N THR A 491 23.38 -22.20 -22.49
CA THR A 491 24.59 -21.92 -23.32
C THR A 491 24.46 -21.67 -24.85
N SER A 492 25.60 -21.33 -25.50
CA SER A 492 25.75 -20.13 -26.35
C SER A 492 26.76 -20.30 -27.53
N THR A 493 26.56 -19.72 -28.76
CA THR A 493 27.57 -19.28 -29.81
C THR A 493 27.01 -18.65 -31.15
N LYS A 494 27.62 -17.57 -31.74
CA LYS A 494 27.20 -16.63 -32.88
C LYS A 494 27.87 -17.01 -34.24
N PRO A 495 27.61 -16.37 -35.43
CA PRO A 495 26.58 -15.35 -35.83
C PRO A 495 25.89 -15.55 -37.23
N SER A 496 24.86 -14.72 -37.55
CA SER A 496 24.60 -14.01 -38.86
C SER A 496 23.17 -14.07 -39.46
N THR A 497 22.59 -12.88 -39.68
CA THR A 497 21.56 -12.47 -40.68
C THR A 497 20.29 -13.33 -40.91
N GLY A 498 19.15 -12.87 -40.39
CA GLY A 498 17.78 -13.32 -40.68
C GLY A 498 16.80 -12.12 -40.81
N PRO A 499 15.50 -12.33 -41.09
CA PRO A 499 14.57 -11.26 -41.50
C PRO A 499 14.25 -10.24 -40.40
N THR A 500 14.26 -8.96 -40.77
CA THR A 500 14.11 -7.81 -39.85
C THR A 500 12.72 -7.71 -39.23
N ILE A 501 12.67 -7.62 -37.90
CA ILE A 501 11.43 -7.34 -37.17
C ILE A 501 11.19 -5.84 -37.16
N LYS A 502 9.95 -5.39 -37.42
CA LYS A 502 9.62 -3.96 -37.36
C LYS A 502 9.74 -3.46 -35.91
N GLY A 503 10.76 -2.64 -35.65
CA GLY A 503 11.13 -2.16 -34.30
C GLY A 503 12.51 -2.63 -33.83
N ASP A 504 13.14 -3.58 -34.51
CA ASP A 504 14.55 -3.98 -34.33
C ASP A 504 15.38 -3.05 -35.22
N ILE A 505 15.78 -1.91 -34.66
CA ILE A 505 16.46 -0.82 -35.39
C ILE A 505 17.98 -0.92 -35.30
N ASN A 506 18.50 -1.70 -34.33
CA ASN A 506 19.92 -2.05 -34.27
C ASN A 506 20.28 -3.29 -35.12
N ASN A 507 19.28 -4.04 -35.61
CA ASN A 507 19.41 -5.30 -36.36
C ASN A 507 20.12 -6.42 -35.56
N ASP A 508 19.95 -6.46 -34.24
CA ASP A 508 20.45 -7.53 -33.37
C ASP A 508 19.57 -8.78 -33.40
N GLY A 509 18.37 -8.66 -33.99
CA GLY A 509 17.37 -9.72 -34.13
C GLY A 509 16.30 -9.71 -33.05
N ILE A 510 16.32 -8.79 -32.08
CA ILE A 510 15.40 -8.78 -30.92
C ILE A 510 14.95 -7.35 -30.61
N VAL A 511 13.66 -7.06 -30.70
CA VAL A 511 13.13 -5.74 -30.33
C VAL A 511 13.22 -5.54 -28.82
N ASN A 512 14.13 -4.67 -28.35
CA ASN A 512 14.46 -4.51 -26.94
C ASN A 512 14.79 -3.05 -26.54
N MET A 513 15.27 -2.83 -25.31
CA MET A 513 15.56 -1.49 -24.79
C MET A 513 16.70 -0.79 -25.55
N ALA A 514 17.60 -1.53 -26.20
CA ALA A 514 18.62 -0.95 -27.09
C ALA A 514 17.98 -0.19 -28.26
N ASP A 515 16.88 -0.72 -28.83
CA ASP A 515 16.11 -0.04 -29.88
C ASP A 515 15.38 1.18 -29.36
N VAL A 516 14.78 1.09 -28.16
CA VAL A 516 14.15 2.25 -27.50
C VAL A 516 15.16 3.37 -27.27
N LEU A 517 16.38 3.05 -26.81
CA LEU A 517 17.43 4.03 -26.56
C LEU A 517 17.98 4.67 -27.85
N LEU A 518 18.10 3.89 -28.93
CA LEU A 518 18.48 4.42 -30.24
C LEU A 518 17.41 5.34 -30.82
N LEU A 519 16.13 5.00 -30.70
CA LEU A 519 15.02 5.87 -31.10
C LEU A 519 14.98 7.12 -30.22
N ALA A 520 15.13 6.98 -28.90
CA ALA A 520 15.16 8.09 -27.95
C ALA A 520 16.26 9.13 -28.27
N SER A 521 17.39 8.71 -28.85
CA SER A 521 18.47 9.63 -29.28
C SER A 521 18.03 10.64 -30.36
N ALA A 522 16.98 10.32 -31.11
CA ALA A 522 16.38 11.12 -32.18
C ALA A 522 14.93 11.54 -31.89
N PHE A 523 14.43 11.34 -30.66
CA PHE A 523 13.04 11.64 -30.33
C PHE A 523 12.71 13.12 -30.56
N ASN A 524 11.51 13.37 -31.10
CA ASN A 524 11.03 14.68 -31.54
C ASN A 524 11.81 15.30 -32.72
N ALA A 525 12.61 14.51 -33.46
CA ALA A 525 13.25 14.95 -34.70
C ALA A 525 12.31 14.75 -35.90
N ALA A 526 12.12 15.81 -36.69
CA ALA A 526 11.35 15.79 -37.93
C ALA A 526 12.26 15.71 -39.17
N ASN A 527 11.71 15.22 -40.28
CA ASN A 527 12.41 15.08 -41.56
C ASN A 527 13.09 16.40 -42.00
N GLY A 528 14.38 16.32 -42.33
CA GLY A 528 15.24 17.48 -42.63
C GLY A 528 16.03 18.04 -41.43
N SER A 529 15.78 17.58 -40.19
CA SER A 529 16.60 17.94 -39.03
C SER A 529 17.86 17.06 -38.93
N ALA A 530 18.95 17.60 -38.38
CA ALA A 530 20.25 16.91 -38.27
C ALA A 530 20.25 15.67 -37.34
N LYS A 531 19.17 15.43 -36.60
CA LYS A 531 18.96 14.24 -35.75
C LYS A 531 17.99 13.22 -36.37
N TYR A 532 17.31 13.55 -37.47
CA TYR A 532 16.34 12.66 -38.08
C TYR A 532 17.05 11.51 -38.82
N ASN A 533 16.65 10.28 -38.49
CA ASN A 533 17.06 9.07 -39.18
C ASN A 533 15.82 8.32 -39.65
N LEU A 534 15.72 8.09 -40.97
CA LEU A 534 14.60 7.40 -41.60
C LEU A 534 14.39 5.97 -41.05
N ALA A 535 15.42 5.33 -40.50
CA ALA A 535 15.30 4.01 -39.87
C ALA A 535 14.56 4.03 -38.51
N TYR A 536 14.38 5.21 -37.90
CA TYR A 536 13.76 5.38 -36.57
C TYR A 536 12.32 5.94 -36.67
N ASP A 537 11.93 6.43 -37.85
CA ASP A 537 10.55 6.77 -38.22
C ASP A 537 9.85 5.47 -38.67
N LEU A 538 9.26 4.78 -37.70
CA LEU A 538 8.72 3.43 -37.87
C LEU A 538 7.29 3.46 -38.42
N ASN A 539 6.53 4.52 -38.18
CA ASN A 539 5.19 4.68 -38.75
C ASN A 539 5.21 5.32 -40.16
N GLY A 540 6.28 6.04 -40.53
CA GLY A 540 6.45 6.74 -41.79
C GLY A 540 5.77 8.12 -41.86
N ASP A 541 5.50 8.75 -40.72
CA ASP A 541 4.79 10.04 -40.63
C ASP A 541 5.69 11.27 -40.83
N GLY A 542 7.02 11.08 -40.85
CA GLY A 542 8.03 12.13 -41.02
C GLY A 542 8.55 12.73 -39.71
N VAL A 543 8.12 12.25 -38.54
CA VAL A 543 8.50 12.77 -37.21
C VAL A 543 8.72 11.62 -36.23
N ILE A 544 9.94 11.43 -35.75
CA ILE A 544 10.26 10.37 -34.78
C ILE A 544 9.62 10.71 -33.42
N ASN A 545 8.55 10.02 -33.05
CA ASN A 545 7.70 10.40 -31.92
C ASN A 545 7.18 9.20 -31.11
N MET A 546 6.22 9.43 -30.19
CA MET A 546 5.68 8.37 -29.32
C MET A 546 4.96 7.27 -30.11
N ALA A 547 4.43 7.56 -31.30
CA ALA A 547 3.85 6.55 -32.18
C ALA A 547 4.88 5.49 -32.61
N ASP A 548 6.13 5.87 -32.83
CA ASP A 548 7.22 4.94 -33.18
C ASP A 548 7.68 4.13 -31.97
N VAL A 549 7.75 4.78 -30.79
CA VAL A 549 7.99 4.09 -29.51
C VAL A 549 6.90 3.03 -29.24
N LEU A 550 5.64 3.32 -29.58
CA LEU A 550 4.54 2.35 -29.46
C LEU A 550 4.66 1.21 -30.48
N ILE A 551 5.27 1.41 -31.65
CA ILE A 551 5.61 0.33 -32.58
C ILE A 551 6.69 -0.58 -31.98
N ILE A 552 7.73 -0.02 -31.35
CA ILE A 552 8.72 -0.81 -30.59
C ILE A 552 8.03 -1.57 -29.45
N ALA A 553 7.21 -0.90 -28.63
CA ALA A 553 6.49 -1.53 -27.52
C ALA A 553 5.56 -2.67 -27.98
N SER A 554 4.88 -2.52 -29.12
CA SER A 554 4.01 -3.57 -29.70
C SER A 554 4.78 -4.80 -30.24
N ASN A 555 6.10 -4.70 -30.38
CA ASN A 555 6.98 -5.76 -30.84
C ASN A 555 8.04 -6.17 -29.80
N PHE A 556 8.06 -5.54 -28.62
CA PHE A 556 9.05 -5.78 -27.57
C PHE A 556 9.13 -7.26 -27.18
N ASN A 557 10.35 -7.78 -27.02
CA ASN A 557 10.69 -9.20 -26.85
C ASN A 557 10.33 -10.14 -28.01
N LYS A 558 9.91 -9.66 -29.20
CA LYS A 558 9.87 -10.50 -30.41
C LYS A 558 11.27 -10.65 -30.97
N SER A 559 11.64 -11.89 -31.30
CA SER A 559 12.98 -12.24 -31.78
C SER A 559 12.97 -13.04 -33.09
N GLY A 560 13.91 -12.70 -33.97
CA GLY A 560 14.30 -13.45 -35.15
C GLY A 560 15.46 -14.40 -34.82
N SER A 561 15.46 -15.60 -35.38
CA SER A 561 16.32 -16.69 -34.90
C SER A 561 17.80 -16.56 -35.34
N ILE A 562 18.72 -16.32 -34.39
CA ILE A 562 20.16 -16.69 -34.46
C ILE A 562 20.84 -16.62 -33.06
N VAL A 563 22.04 -17.22 -32.92
CA VAL A 563 22.66 -17.65 -31.64
C VAL A 563 23.88 -16.74 -31.25
N ALA A 564 24.44 -16.75 -30.01
CA ALA A 564 25.48 -15.77 -29.50
C ALA A 564 26.42 -16.27 -28.34
N PRO A 565 27.65 -15.71 -28.09
CA PRO A 565 28.61 -15.91 -26.96
C PRO A 565 28.13 -16.07 -25.50
N GLY A 566 29.00 -16.26 -24.50
CA GLY A 566 30.47 -16.40 -24.49
C GLY A 566 31.09 -16.02 -23.13
N THR A 567 32.09 -16.77 -22.62
CA THR A 567 32.67 -16.49 -21.29
C THR A 567 34.12 -16.98 -21.12
N PRO A 568 34.89 -16.34 -20.22
CA PRO A 568 35.46 -17.10 -19.10
C PRO A 568 35.37 -16.39 -17.72
N THR A 569 35.53 -17.15 -16.65
CA THR A 569 35.32 -16.77 -15.23
C THR A 569 36.62 -16.60 -14.44
N ASN A 570 36.56 -15.90 -13.30
CA ASN A 570 37.57 -15.94 -12.24
C ASN A 570 36.91 -15.74 -10.85
N THR A 571 37.47 -16.36 -9.81
CA THR A 571 36.86 -16.50 -8.47
C THR A 571 37.72 -15.81 -7.40
N ILE A 572 37.11 -15.08 -6.45
CA ILE A 572 37.83 -14.47 -5.30
C ILE A 572 37.01 -14.66 -4.01
N THR A 573 37.68 -15.03 -2.93
CA THR A 573 37.14 -15.32 -1.59
C THR A 573 36.81 -14.04 -0.80
N PRO A 574 35.69 -13.98 -0.04
CA PRO A 574 35.35 -12.79 0.77
C PRO A 574 36.14 -12.69 2.09
N THR A 575 36.39 -11.45 2.51
CA THR A 575 37.10 -11.07 3.76
C THR A 575 36.11 -10.83 4.92
N PRO A 576 36.47 -11.07 6.20
CA PRO A 576 35.54 -10.93 7.33
C PRO A 576 35.02 -9.50 7.59
N LEU A 577 33.84 -9.43 8.20
CA LEU A 577 33.18 -8.19 8.64
C LEU A 577 33.96 -7.42 9.71
N VAL A 578 33.89 -6.09 9.64
CA VAL A 578 34.53 -5.16 10.59
C VAL A 578 33.79 -5.16 11.94
N SER A 579 34.54 -4.99 13.04
CA SER A 579 34.04 -4.98 14.42
C SER A 579 32.93 -3.95 14.67
N ALA A 580 32.03 -4.26 15.60
CA ALA A 580 30.97 -3.36 16.07
C ALA A 580 31.53 -2.00 16.51
N GLY A 581 31.35 -0.98 15.65
CA GLY A 581 31.89 0.35 15.88
C GLY A 581 31.09 1.15 16.89
N THR A 582 31.75 2.10 17.56
CA THR A 582 31.10 3.12 18.39
C THR A 582 29.96 3.80 17.63
N LYS A 583 28.80 3.96 18.27
CA LYS A 583 27.70 4.77 17.75
C LYS A 583 28.13 6.23 17.65
N ILE A 584 27.99 6.83 16.47
CA ILE A 584 28.41 8.22 16.21
C ILE A 584 27.25 9.20 15.98
N LEU A 585 26.03 8.69 15.76
CA LEU A 585 24.81 9.50 15.67
C LEU A 585 23.88 9.14 16.84
N PRO A 586 22.98 10.05 17.27
CA PRO A 586 21.96 9.72 18.27
C PRO A 586 21.07 8.56 17.81
N SER A 587 20.65 7.73 18.74
CA SER A 587 19.60 6.72 18.52
C SER A 587 18.32 7.41 18.04
N VAL A 588 17.55 6.71 17.19
CA VAL A 588 16.21 7.15 16.74
C VAL A 588 15.24 5.98 16.81
N ASP A 589 14.04 6.26 17.31
CA ASP A 589 12.99 5.26 17.53
C ASP A 589 12.40 4.70 16.22
N SER A 590 12.55 5.42 15.11
CA SER A 590 12.12 4.99 13.78
C SER A 590 12.96 5.61 12.66
N VAL A 591 12.99 4.95 11.51
CA VAL A 591 13.53 5.48 10.23
C VAL A 591 12.42 5.98 9.29
N GLU A 592 11.15 5.78 9.66
CA GLU A 592 9.96 6.26 8.93
C GLU A 592 9.63 7.74 9.23
N LYS A 593 10.29 8.32 10.24
CA LYS A 593 10.07 9.69 10.73
C LYS A 593 11.32 10.53 10.51
N ASP A 594 11.22 11.85 10.60
CA ASP A 594 12.39 12.74 10.57
C ASP A 594 13.26 12.58 11.82
N GLY A 595 14.56 12.73 11.62
CA GLY A 595 15.54 12.72 12.70
C GLY A 595 15.66 14.08 13.40
N PRO A 596 16.45 14.15 14.48
CA PRO A 596 16.47 15.31 15.38
C PRO A 596 17.23 16.53 14.84
N PHE A 597 17.90 16.44 13.69
CA PHE A 597 18.71 17.55 13.16
C PHE A 597 17.89 18.49 12.26
N SER A 598 17.89 19.78 12.61
CA SER A 598 17.47 20.84 11.68
C SER A 598 18.43 20.91 10.49
N LEU A 599 17.94 21.39 9.33
CA LEU A 599 18.61 21.19 8.03
C LEU A 599 19.09 22.48 7.38
N ALA A 600 20.22 22.39 6.70
CA ALA A 600 20.66 23.33 5.67
C ALA A 600 20.66 22.65 4.30
N VAL A 601 20.35 23.43 3.25
CA VAL A 601 20.41 23.01 1.85
C VAL A 601 21.31 23.98 1.11
N GLU A 602 22.38 23.46 0.54
CA GLU A 602 23.30 24.20 -0.34
C GLU A 602 23.05 23.74 -1.78
N LYS A 603 23.04 24.70 -2.71
CA LYS A 603 22.76 24.48 -4.13
C LYS A 603 23.89 25.04 -4.97
N ASN A 604 24.10 24.48 -6.15
CA ASN A 604 25.12 24.91 -7.10
C ASN A 604 26.55 24.85 -6.52
N VAL A 605 26.82 23.81 -5.73
CA VAL A 605 28.12 23.53 -5.11
C VAL A 605 28.85 22.40 -5.87
N GLY A 606 29.92 21.84 -5.29
CA GLY A 606 30.68 20.75 -5.92
C GLY A 606 31.70 21.20 -6.98
N PRO A 607 32.40 20.25 -7.63
CA PRO A 607 33.46 20.52 -8.61
C PRO A 607 33.02 21.34 -9.84
N ASN A 608 31.75 21.21 -10.22
CA ASN A 608 31.18 21.74 -11.46
C ASN A 608 30.11 22.83 -11.22
N GLY A 609 29.83 23.18 -9.96
CA GLY A 609 28.79 24.14 -9.57
C GLY A 609 27.35 23.65 -9.79
N LYS A 610 27.09 22.34 -9.87
CA LYS A 610 25.75 21.76 -10.10
C LYS A 610 25.24 20.89 -8.94
N ALA A 611 26.10 20.52 -7.99
CA ALA A 611 25.71 19.69 -6.87
C ALA A 611 24.76 20.41 -5.91
N TRP A 612 23.98 19.62 -5.19
CA TRP A 612 23.30 20.04 -3.96
C TRP A 612 23.84 19.25 -2.78
N ILE A 613 23.90 19.89 -1.61
CA ILE A 613 24.20 19.24 -0.34
C ILE A 613 23.05 19.51 0.63
N VAL A 614 22.54 18.44 1.24
CA VAL A 614 21.58 18.53 2.35
C VAL A 614 22.22 17.92 3.58
N ARG A 615 22.18 18.64 4.69
CA ARG A 615 22.93 18.30 5.92
C ARG A 615 22.28 18.88 7.17
N PRO A 616 22.67 18.43 8.38
CA PRO A 616 22.47 19.18 9.61
C PRO A 616 22.94 20.64 9.46
N ALA A 617 22.09 21.58 9.86
CA ALA A 617 22.35 23.01 9.79
C ALA A 617 23.58 23.40 10.63
N ASN A 618 23.65 22.85 11.85
CA ASN A 618 24.73 23.04 12.81
C ASN A 618 25.59 21.77 12.87
N LEU A 619 26.65 21.70 12.04
CA LEU A 619 27.56 20.56 12.00
C LEU A 619 28.38 20.43 13.30
N GLY A 620 28.39 19.23 13.87
CA GLY A 620 29.03 18.95 15.16
C GLY A 620 28.18 19.39 16.36
N SER A 621 26.85 19.28 16.27
CA SER A 621 25.90 19.58 17.35
C SER A 621 25.21 18.30 17.87
N GLN A 622 24.39 18.42 18.91
CA GLN A 622 23.66 17.29 19.53
C GLN A 622 24.55 16.11 19.97
N GLY A 623 25.77 16.39 20.41
CA GLY A 623 26.74 15.36 20.83
C GLY A 623 27.46 14.63 19.69
N VAL A 624 27.12 14.92 18.43
CA VAL A 624 27.87 14.42 17.26
C VAL A 624 29.11 15.28 17.06
N THR A 625 30.27 14.65 16.90
CA THR A 625 31.54 15.34 16.61
C THR A 625 31.82 15.44 15.11
N THR A 626 31.54 14.35 14.38
CA THR A 626 31.73 14.23 12.93
C THR A 626 30.56 13.50 12.29
N HIS A 627 30.14 13.94 11.10
CA HIS A 627 28.98 13.41 10.40
C HIS A 627 29.39 12.45 9.27
N PRO A 628 28.74 11.28 9.13
CA PRO A 628 28.97 10.37 8.00
C PRO A 628 28.41 10.95 6.69
N ILE A 629 28.99 10.52 5.56
CA ILE A 629 28.71 11.06 4.23
C ILE A 629 27.91 10.05 3.40
N PHE A 630 26.87 10.52 2.70
CA PHE A 630 26.18 9.75 1.68
C PHE A 630 26.24 10.48 0.32
N ILE A 631 26.75 9.80 -0.69
CA ILE A 631 26.79 10.30 -2.07
C ILE A 631 25.59 9.70 -2.81
N TRP A 632 24.72 10.56 -3.36
CA TRP A 632 23.52 10.16 -4.09
C TRP A 632 23.65 10.45 -5.59
N GLY A 633 23.22 9.49 -6.41
CA GLY A 633 23.11 9.59 -7.86
C GLY A 633 21.66 9.74 -8.32
N PRO A 634 21.29 10.88 -8.91
CA PRO A 634 20.04 11.04 -9.64
C PRO A 634 19.90 10.07 -10.84
N GLY A 635 18.66 9.67 -11.11
CA GLY A 635 18.29 8.94 -12.32
C GLY A 635 18.36 9.79 -13.60
N GLY A 636 18.33 9.13 -14.76
CA GLY A 636 18.39 9.82 -16.05
C GLY A 636 17.23 10.80 -16.23
N GLY A 637 17.51 11.98 -16.78
CA GLY A 637 16.51 13.04 -16.98
C GLY A 637 16.05 13.77 -15.71
N SER A 638 16.63 13.48 -14.54
CA SER A 638 16.35 14.18 -13.27
C SER A 638 17.55 15.01 -12.79
N ASP A 639 17.47 15.64 -11.61
CA ASP A 639 18.58 16.37 -10.98
C ASP A 639 18.44 16.30 -9.44
N PRO A 640 19.40 16.81 -8.63
CA PRO A 640 19.32 16.77 -7.17
C PRO A 640 18.04 17.34 -6.54
N SER A 641 17.34 18.27 -7.20
CA SER A 641 16.09 18.86 -6.70
C SER A 641 14.94 17.84 -6.67
N PHE A 642 14.89 16.91 -7.62
CA PHE A 642 13.89 15.83 -7.66
C PHE A 642 13.98 14.91 -6.43
N TYR A 643 15.18 14.79 -5.84
CA TYR A 643 15.44 13.97 -4.66
C TYR A 643 15.48 14.77 -3.36
N GLN A 644 15.04 16.04 -3.37
CA GLN A 644 15.19 16.93 -2.21
C GLN A 644 14.56 16.35 -0.93
N ASP A 645 13.40 15.72 -1.02
CA ASP A 645 12.70 15.17 0.15
C ASP A 645 13.43 13.96 0.74
N ILE A 646 13.92 13.03 -0.10
CA ILE A 646 14.70 11.89 0.38
C ILE A 646 16.05 12.34 0.96
N MET A 647 16.70 13.35 0.36
CA MET A 647 17.95 13.92 0.85
C MET A 647 17.73 14.63 2.21
N ARG A 648 16.61 15.34 2.38
CA ARG A 648 16.22 15.96 3.65
C ARG A 648 16.01 14.94 4.76
N ARG A 649 15.25 13.88 4.49
CA ARG A 649 15.00 12.81 5.47
C ARG A 649 16.28 12.08 5.87
N ILE A 650 17.18 11.79 4.93
CA ILE A 650 18.46 11.16 5.28
C ILE A 650 19.33 12.14 6.11
N ALA A 651 19.37 13.42 5.73
CA ALA A 651 20.13 14.43 6.46
C ALA A 651 19.60 14.72 7.87
N SER A 652 18.29 14.65 8.12
CA SER A 652 17.69 14.94 9.43
C SER A 652 18.11 13.91 10.49
N HIS A 653 18.57 12.74 10.06
CA HIS A 653 19.15 11.70 10.91
C HIS A 653 20.62 11.90 11.28
N GLY A 654 21.28 12.92 10.72
CA GLY A 654 22.67 13.29 11.02
C GLY A 654 23.68 13.01 9.90
N PHE A 655 23.23 12.67 8.68
CA PHE A 655 24.11 12.44 7.52
C PHE A 655 24.36 13.72 6.72
N VAL A 656 25.51 13.81 6.04
CA VAL A 656 25.74 14.82 4.99
C VAL A 656 25.52 14.18 3.63
N VAL A 657 24.46 14.59 2.94
CA VAL A 657 24.04 14.02 1.66
C VAL A 657 24.48 14.93 0.52
N TYR A 658 25.39 14.46 -0.32
CA TYR A 658 25.86 15.13 -1.53
C TYR A 658 25.19 14.48 -2.75
N SER A 659 24.62 15.28 -3.66
CA SER A 659 23.99 14.79 -4.89
C SER A 659 24.42 15.66 -6.08
N GLU A 660 24.78 15.03 -7.18
CA GLU A 660 25.35 15.65 -8.38
C GLU A 660 24.41 15.51 -9.58
N SER A 661 24.76 16.09 -10.73
CA SER A 661 24.09 15.80 -12.00
C SER A 661 24.04 14.28 -12.30
N PRO A 662 22.99 13.75 -12.96
CA PRO A 662 22.92 12.34 -13.34
C PRO A 662 24.11 11.91 -14.20
N SER A 663 24.60 10.70 -13.94
CA SER A 663 25.65 10.03 -14.70
C SER A 663 25.47 8.52 -14.57
N ASP A 664 26.09 7.76 -15.46
CA ASP A 664 26.23 6.30 -15.42
C ASP A 664 27.65 5.85 -15.04
N SER A 665 28.63 6.76 -15.10
CA SER A 665 30.06 6.45 -14.99
C SER A 665 30.58 6.34 -13.54
N GLY A 666 29.99 7.10 -12.61
CA GLY A 666 30.51 7.28 -11.25
C GLY A 666 31.66 8.30 -11.12
N ALA A 667 32.14 8.90 -12.21
CA ALA A 667 33.19 9.93 -12.16
C ALA A 667 32.73 11.17 -11.37
N GLU A 668 31.49 11.59 -11.59
CA GLU A 668 30.80 12.68 -10.90
C GLU A 668 30.70 12.42 -9.39
N MET A 669 30.32 11.21 -9.00
CA MET A 669 30.28 10.78 -7.59
C MET A 669 31.66 10.83 -6.97
N LYS A 670 32.68 10.33 -7.67
CA LYS A 670 34.08 10.33 -7.18
C LYS A 670 34.61 11.75 -7.01
N ALA A 671 34.36 12.63 -7.98
CA ALA A 671 34.71 14.04 -7.89
C ALA A 671 33.99 14.76 -6.73
N GLY A 672 32.74 14.39 -6.45
CA GLY A 672 32.00 14.82 -5.26
C GLY A 672 32.65 14.37 -3.95
N ILE A 673 33.10 13.11 -3.86
CA ILE A 673 33.85 12.59 -2.70
C ILE A 673 35.17 13.36 -2.52
N ASP A 674 35.93 13.56 -3.60
CA ASP A 674 37.20 14.30 -3.58
C ASP A 674 36.97 15.75 -3.09
N TRP A 675 35.93 16.41 -3.60
CA TRP A 675 35.55 17.78 -3.22
C TRP A 675 35.11 17.90 -1.76
N ILE A 676 34.22 17.03 -1.29
CA ILE A 676 33.70 17.13 0.09
C ILE A 676 34.78 16.79 1.13
N ILE A 677 35.73 15.91 0.79
CA ILE A 677 36.94 15.65 1.60
C ILE A 677 37.88 16.86 1.57
N ALA A 678 38.06 17.54 0.44
CA ALA A 678 38.83 18.77 0.36
C ALA A 678 38.18 19.88 1.23
N GLN A 679 36.86 20.01 1.22
CA GLN A 679 36.14 20.91 2.13
C GLN A 679 36.36 20.56 3.61
N ASN A 680 36.30 19.28 3.98
CA ASN A 680 36.60 18.83 5.36
C ASN A 680 38.03 19.15 5.82
N ASN A 681 38.96 19.38 4.88
CA ASN A 681 40.36 19.72 5.16
C ASN A 681 40.70 21.21 5.01
N ASN A 682 39.81 22.03 4.47
CA ASN A 682 40.01 23.47 4.31
C ASN A 682 39.54 24.22 5.58
N SER A 683 40.45 24.88 6.29
CA SER A 683 40.16 25.62 7.53
C SER A 683 39.18 26.78 7.39
N SER A 684 38.95 27.28 6.17
CA SER A 684 37.96 28.32 5.87
C SER A 684 36.60 27.74 5.46
N SER A 685 36.46 26.42 5.38
CA SER A 685 35.20 25.75 5.03
C SER A 685 34.37 25.44 6.27
N GLN A 686 33.05 25.61 6.17
CA GLN A 686 32.10 25.19 7.22
C GLN A 686 32.12 23.68 7.52
N TYR A 687 32.69 22.89 6.61
CA TYR A 687 32.87 21.45 6.76
C TYR A 687 34.14 21.08 7.54
N TYR A 688 35.01 22.04 7.88
CA TYR A 688 36.35 21.77 8.43
C TYR A 688 36.34 20.88 9.67
N LYS A 689 36.88 19.66 9.52
CA LYS A 689 36.92 18.60 10.55
C LYS A 689 35.55 18.26 11.15
N LYS A 690 34.48 18.42 10.36
CA LYS A 690 33.09 18.08 10.73
C LYS A 690 32.56 16.82 10.07
N LEU A 691 33.30 16.22 9.13
CA LEU A 691 32.88 15.03 8.40
C LEU A 691 33.76 13.83 8.75
N ASP A 692 33.13 12.66 8.94
CA ASP A 692 33.82 11.39 9.10
C ASP A 692 34.11 10.79 7.72
N THR A 693 35.30 11.09 7.19
CA THR A 693 35.74 10.62 5.88
C THR A 693 36.14 9.14 5.85
N SER A 694 35.99 8.41 6.97
CA SER A 694 36.09 6.95 7.02
C SER A 694 34.74 6.25 6.83
N ARG A 695 33.64 7.01 6.83
CA ARG A 695 32.25 6.53 6.78
C ARG A 695 31.51 7.18 5.62
N ILE A 696 31.77 6.67 4.41
CA ILE A 696 31.19 7.17 3.17
C ILE A 696 30.39 6.05 2.51
N ALA A 697 29.14 6.29 2.19
CA ALA A 697 28.32 5.41 1.37
C ALA A 697 28.04 6.08 0.03
N ALA A 698 27.83 5.27 -1.01
CA ALA A 698 27.36 5.74 -2.31
C ALA A 698 26.08 5.01 -2.67
N GLY A 699 25.14 5.70 -3.33
CA GLY A 699 23.95 5.07 -3.84
C GLY A 699 23.24 5.94 -4.85
N GLY A 700 22.19 5.43 -5.46
CA GLY A 700 21.45 6.20 -6.45
C GLY A 700 20.26 5.47 -7.03
N HIS A 701 19.50 6.22 -7.81
CA HIS A 701 18.33 5.78 -8.53
C HIS A 701 18.65 5.57 -10.01
N SER A 702 18.20 4.48 -10.64
CA SER A 702 18.23 4.32 -12.10
C SER A 702 19.64 4.52 -12.67
N LEU A 703 19.86 5.50 -13.54
CA LEU A 703 21.18 5.86 -14.06
C LEU A 703 22.22 6.09 -12.93
N GLY A 704 21.83 6.77 -11.85
CA GLY A 704 22.67 6.97 -10.67
C GLY A 704 22.96 5.69 -9.88
N SER A 705 22.13 4.65 -9.99
CA SER A 705 22.45 3.30 -9.50
C SER A 705 23.56 2.66 -10.35
N VAL A 706 23.61 2.93 -11.66
CA VAL A 706 24.72 2.52 -12.53
C VAL A 706 26.02 3.24 -12.12
N ALA A 707 25.98 4.56 -11.93
CA ALA A 707 27.13 5.32 -11.42
C ALA A 707 27.61 4.85 -10.04
N SER A 708 26.70 4.37 -9.18
CA SER A 708 27.06 3.79 -7.89
C SER A 708 27.97 2.56 -8.02
N TYR A 709 27.81 1.75 -9.08
CA TYR A 709 28.75 0.67 -9.39
C TYR A 709 30.12 1.16 -9.84
N GLY A 710 30.19 2.33 -10.49
CA GLY A 710 31.44 2.99 -10.87
C GLY A 710 32.31 3.39 -9.68
N VAL A 711 31.69 3.69 -8.53
CA VAL A 711 32.39 4.02 -7.27
C VAL A 711 32.42 2.90 -6.22
N ALA A 712 31.72 1.79 -6.43
CA ALA A 712 31.62 0.67 -5.48
C ALA A 712 32.96 0.00 -5.11
N SER A 713 34.02 0.24 -5.89
CA SER A 713 35.38 -0.22 -5.63
C SER A 713 36.33 0.87 -5.08
N ASP A 714 35.88 2.11 -4.91
CA ASP A 714 36.70 3.17 -4.28
C ASP A 714 36.96 2.79 -2.81
N PRO A 715 38.22 2.78 -2.33
CA PRO A 715 38.57 2.28 -1.01
C PRO A 715 37.96 3.07 0.15
N ARG A 716 37.42 4.27 -0.11
CA ARG A 716 36.74 5.12 0.88
C ARG A 716 35.28 4.71 1.12
N ILE A 717 34.68 3.96 0.20
CA ILE A 717 33.28 3.52 0.31
C ILE A 717 33.17 2.37 1.33
N THR A 718 32.28 2.54 2.29
CA THR A 718 31.92 1.57 3.33
C THR A 718 30.83 0.60 2.86
N THR A 719 29.88 1.06 2.04
CA THR A 719 28.74 0.29 1.51
C THR A 719 28.10 0.99 0.29
N THR A 720 27.37 0.24 -0.56
CA THR A 720 26.58 0.80 -1.66
C THR A 720 25.09 0.46 -1.59
N ILE A 721 24.24 1.36 -2.14
CA ILE A 721 22.78 1.24 -2.17
C ILE A 721 22.27 1.54 -3.59
N HIS A 722 21.66 0.55 -4.23
CA HIS A 722 21.19 0.63 -5.62
C HIS A 722 19.67 0.60 -5.61
N VAL A 723 19.01 1.67 -6.04
CA VAL A 723 17.54 1.75 -6.11
C VAL A 723 17.10 1.78 -7.57
N ASP A 724 16.16 0.91 -7.93
CA ASP A 724 15.53 0.82 -9.25
C ASP A 724 16.55 0.97 -10.38
N GLY A 725 17.58 0.13 -10.29
CA GLY A 725 18.65 0.07 -11.26
C GLY A 725 19.50 -1.16 -11.08
N GLY A 726 20.37 -1.39 -12.05
CA GLY A 726 21.29 -2.51 -12.08
C GLY A 726 22.31 -2.26 -13.17
N SER A 727 23.31 -3.13 -13.27
CA SER A 727 24.37 -2.95 -14.24
C SER A 727 23.90 -3.20 -15.67
N LEU A 728 23.97 -2.17 -16.51
CA LEU A 728 23.60 -2.24 -17.93
C LEU A 728 24.53 -3.19 -18.73
N ASP A 729 25.73 -3.45 -18.21
CA ASP A 729 26.70 -4.42 -18.73
C ASP A 729 26.56 -5.82 -18.11
N GLY A 730 25.63 -6.02 -17.18
CA GLY A 730 25.44 -7.26 -16.43
C GLY A 730 26.61 -7.65 -15.50
N ASN A 731 27.57 -6.75 -15.26
CA ASN A 731 28.82 -7.00 -14.53
C ASN A 731 28.95 -6.19 -13.23
N GLY A 732 27.87 -5.56 -12.73
CA GLY A 732 27.85 -4.73 -11.51
C GLY A 732 28.33 -5.48 -10.27
N ALA A 733 27.91 -6.73 -10.11
CA ALA A 733 28.44 -7.65 -9.11
C ALA A 733 29.98 -7.75 -9.07
N SER A 734 30.65 -7.65 -10.22
CA SER A 734 32.13 -7.68 -10.29
C SER A 734 32.79 -6.39 -9.81
N LYS A 735 32.03 -5.32 -9.62
CA LYS A 735 32.48 -3.99 -9.14
C LYS A 735 32.24 -3.80 -7.62
N MET A 736 31.27 -4.51 -7.04
CA MET A 736 31.00 -4.50 -5.59
C MET A 736 32.22 -5.00 -4.78
N ARG A 737 32.64 -4.28 -3.73
CA ARG A 737 33.74 -4.69 -2.82
C ARG A 737 33.35 -4.73 -1.33
N LYS A 738 32.12 -4.34 -1.01
CA LYS A 738 31.61 -4.05 0.34
C LYS A 738 30.16 -4.52 0.47
N PRO A 739 29.59 -4.57 1.69
CA PRO A 739 28.16 -4.82 1.86
C PRO A 739 27.33 -3.96 0.91
N THR A 740 26.36 -4.56 0.20
CA THR A 740 25.57 -3.89 -0.83
C THR A 740 24.07 -4.13 -0.63
N ALA A 741 23.27 -3.07 -0.73
CA ALA A 741 21.82 -3.13 -0.78
C ALA A 741 21.33 -2.93 -2.23
N LEU A 742 20.46 -3.82 -2.69
CA LEU A 742 19.82 -3.79 -4.01
C LEU A 742 18.31 -3.67 -3.83
N ILE A 743 17.71 -2.56 -4.23
CA ILE A 743 16.31 -2.25 -4.01
C ILE A 743 15.63 -2.02 -5.36
N CYS A 744 14.45 -2.60 -5.57
CA CYS A 744 13.73 -2.46 -6.84
C CYS A 744 12.22 -2.63 -6.64
N GLY A 745 11.43 -1.80 -7.30
CA GLY A 745 10.00 -1.98 -7.50
C GLY A 745 9.66 -3.24 -8.30
N LEU A 746 8.37 -3.58 -8.29
CA LEU A 746 7.78 -4.72 -8.99
C LEU A 746 6.56 -4.36 -9.85
N ALA A 747 6.15 -3.08 -9.89
CA ALA A 747 5.03 -2.62 -10.72
C ALA A 747 5.43 -2.49 -12.21
N ASP A 748 6.72 -2.34 -12.50
CA ASP A 748 7.31 -2.49 -13.83
C ASP A 748 8.53 -3.44 -13.81
N ASN A 749 9.18 -3.60 -14.96
CA ASN A 749 10.31 -4.49 -15.16
C ASN A 749 11.60 -3.79 -15.65
N LEU A 750 11.69 -2.45 -15.59
CA LEU A 750 12.77 -1.66 -16.19
C LEU A 750 14.14 -1.97 -15.57
N ALA A 751 14.21 -2.09 -14.24
CA ALA A 751 15.43 -2.42 -13.52
C ALA A 751 15.50 -3.88 -13.03
N LEU A 752 14.34 -4.53 -12.85
CA LEU A 752 14.18 -5.75 -12.04
C LEU A 752 15.12 -6.89 -12.42
N GLU A 753 15.29 -7.15 -13.70
CA GLU A 753 16.15 -8.25 -14.16
C GLU A 753 17.64 -7.94 -13.96
N ASN A 754 18.06 -6.68 -14.11
CA ASN A 754 19.43 -6.27 -13.82
C ASN A 754 19.72 -6.36 -12.30
N THR A 755 18.78 -5.90 -11.46
CA THR A 755 18.85 -6.05 -9.99
C THR A 755 19.00 -7.52 -9.57
N ARG A 756 18.19 -8.42 -10.15
CA ARG A 756 18.27 -9.87 -9.89
C ARG A 756 19.60 -10.46 -10.35
N ASN A 757 20.10 -10.06 -11.51
CA ASN A 757 21.38 -10.56 -12.04
C ASN A 757 22.58 -10.09 -11.20
N ASP A 758 22.58 -8.83 -10.76
CA ASP A 758 23.59 -8.32 -9.83
C ASP A 758 23.53 -9.04 -8.48
N TYR A 759 22.34 -9.24 -7.91
CA TYR A 759 22.17 -10.03 -6.68
C TYR A 759 22.70 -11.45 -6.86
N ASN A 760 22.30 -12.14 -7.93
CA ASN A 760 22.71 -13.54 -8.18
C ASN A 760 24.23 -13.68 -8.31
N LYS A 761 24.89 -12.75 -9.00
CA LYS A 761 26.36 -12.75 -9.22
C LYS A 761 27.18 -12.21 -8.04
N ALA A 762 26.57 -11.49 -7.08
CA ALA A 762 27.29 -10.88 -5.96
C ALA A 762 28.04 -11.89 -5.07
N THR A 763 29.31 -11.58 -4.81
CA THR A 763 30.25 -12.33 -3.94
C THR A 763 30.50 -11.68 -2.59
N VAL A 764 30.08 -10.41 -2.44
CA VAL A 764 30.10 -9.63 -1.19
C VAL A 764 28.85 -9.91 -0.35
N PRO A 765 28.81 -9.55 0.96
CA PRO A 765 27.57 -9.48 1.72
C PRO A 765 26.54 -8.63 0.96
N VAL A 766 25.39 -9.21 0.63
CA VAL A 766 24.38 -8.53 -0.18
C VAL A 766 22.99 -8.78 0.38
N TRP A 767 22.18 -7.73 0.36
CA TRP A 767 20.75 -7.78 0.63
C TRP A 767 20.02 -7.22 -0.59
N MET A 768 18.97 -7.90 -1.01
CA MET A 768 18.06 -7.44 -2.05
C MET A 768 16.65 -7.31 -1.45
N GLY A 769 16.02 -6.16 -1.60
CA GLY A 769 14.63 -5.91 -1.21
C GLY A 769 13.78 -5.51 -2.40
N LEU A 770 12.78 -6.31 -2.73
CA LEU A 770 11.86 -6.05 -3.83
C LEU A 770 10.54 -5.48 -3.30
N MET A 771 10.05 -4.38 -3.87
CA MET A 771 8.89 -3.63 -3.37
C MET A 771 7.65 -3.87 -4.24
N GLN A 772 6.64 -4.53 -3.68
CA GLN A 772 5.37 -4.77 -4.35
C GLN A 772 4.55 -3.48 -4.48
N GLY A 773 3.95 -3.26 -5.66
CA GLY A 773 3.12 -2.07 -5.93
C GLY A 773 3.91 -0.78 -6.17
N VAL A 774 5.24 -0.84 -6.19
CA VAL A 774 6.12 0.31 -6.44
C VAL A 774 6.69 0.22 -7.85
N ASP A 775 6.66 1.35 -8.57
CA ASP A 775 7.26 1.50 -9.89
C ASP A 775 8.65 2.16 -9.82
N HIS A 776 9.36 2.15 -10.94
CA HIS A 776 10.69 2.71 -11.09
C HIS A 776 10.74 4.21 -10.79
N GLY A 777 9.67 4.97 -11.07
CA GLY A 777 9.62 6.42 -10.80
C GLY A 777 9.49 6.76 -9.32
N THR A 778 8.69 5.99 -8.59
CA THR A 778 8.37 6.16 -7.17
C THR A 778 9.35 5.42 -6.25
N GLY A 779 10.07 4.42 -6.76
CA GLY A 779 11.06 3.59 -6.09
C GLY A 779 11.90 4.27 -5.01
N PRO A 780 12.61 5.38 -5.30
CA PRO A 780 13.45 6.10 -4.33
C PRO A 780 12.72 6.58 -3.07
N LYS A 781 11.42 6.86 -3.16
CA LYS A 781 10.58 7.31 -2.06
C LYS A 781 10.20 6.16 -1.13
N TYR A 782 9.78 5.03 -1.69
CA TYR A 782 9.44 3.81 -0.94
C TYR A 782 10.69 3.09 -0.41
N ALA A 783 11.83 3.22 -1.11
CA ALA A 783 13.14 2.69 -0.69
C ALA A 783 13.78 3.46 0.48
N LEU A 784 13.28 4.65 0.82
CA LEU A 784 13.88 5.57 1.79
C LEU A 784 14.08 4.95 3.19
N PRO A 785 13.14 4.22 3.79
CA PRO A 785 13.33 3.68 5.14
C PRO A 785 14.39 2.57 5.18
N ALA A 786 14.43 1.72 4.15
CA ALA A 786 15.47 0.70 3.97
C ALA A 786 16.84 1.36 3.74
N THR A 787 16.91 2.35 2.86
CA THR A 787 18.11 3.16 2.61
C THR A 787 18.65 3.77 3.91
N LEU A 788 17.79 4.37 4.72
CA LEU A 788 18.18 5.04 5.95
C LEU A 788 18.55 4.08 7.08
N ALA A 789 17.82 2.98 7.26
CA ALA A 789 18.19 1.93 8.21
C ALA A 789 19.54 1.28 7.85
N TRP A 790 19.82 1.12 6.56
CA TRP A 790 21.07 0.56 6.06
C TRP A 790 22.25 1.51 6.30
N LEU A 791 22.08 2.79 5.99
CA LEU A 791 23.05 3.83 6.32
C LEU A 791 23.31 3.89 7.85
N ARG A 792 22.27 3.78 8.68
CA ARG A 792 22.46 3.77 10.14
C ARG A 792 23.15 2.51 10.66
N TRP A 793 22.87 1.35 10.07
CA TRP A 793 23.59 0.12 10.38
C TRP A 793 25.07 0.23 10.03
N HIS A 794 25.41 0.53 8.78
CA HIS A 794 26.78 0.47 8.27
C HIS A 794 27.64 1.69 8.61
N LEU A 795 27.06 2.89 8.70
CA LEU A 795 27.80 4.13 8.95
C LEU A 795 27.54 4.71 10.35
N ALA A 796 26.33 4.64 10.90
CA ALA A 796 26.09 5.26 12.23
C ALA A 796 26.56 4.41 13.43
N GLY A 797 26.85 3.12 13.22
CA GLY A 797 27.25 2.17 14.28
C GLY A 797 26.07 1.47 14.96
N GLU A 798 24.87 1.53 14.37
CA GLU A 798 23.66 0.90 14.93
C GLU A 798 23.56 -0.58 14.51
N ALA A 799 24.46 -1.40 15.07
CA ALA A 799 24.57 -2.83 14.77
C ALA A 799 23.25 -3.62 15.01
N GLU A 800 22.40 -3.14 15.91
CA GLU A 800 21.07 -3.71 16.15
C GLU A 800 20.16 -3.68 14.92
N ARG A 801 20.39 -2.76 13.96
CA ARG A 801 19.61 -2.69 12.71
C ARG A 801 19.88 -3.84 11.75
N LYS A 802 20.86 -4.71 12.00
CA LYS A 802 21.07 -5.96 11.23
C LYS A 802 19.79 -6.79 11.14
N SER A 803 18.99 -6.85 12.21
CA SER A 803 17.72 -7.60 12.26
C SER A 803 16.63 -7.00 11.37
N MET A 804 16.75 -5.75 10.92
CA MET A 804 15.81 -5.17 9.96
C MET A 804 15.98 -5.75 8.55
N PHE A 805 17.16 -6.30 8.23
CA PHE A 805 17.52 -6.80 6.90
C PHE A 805 17.73 -8.32 6.86
N ILE A 806 18.23 -8.92 7.95
CA ILE A 806 18.72 -10.30 7.98
C ILE A 806 17.92 -11.12 9.00
N GLY A 807 17.21 -12.14 8.51
CA GLY A 807 16.37 -13.05 9.30
C GLY A 807 15.09 -13.44 8.56
N SER A 808 14.41 -14.49 9.00
CA SER A 808 13.06 -14.85 8.51
C SER A 808 12.06 -13.71 8.75
N ASP A 809 12.13 -13.15 9.96
CA ASP A 809 11.21 -12.14 10.48
C ASP A 809 11.81 -10.72 10.37
N ALA A 810 12.71 -10.51 9.42
CA ALA A 810 13.35 -9.22 9.18
C ALA A 810 12.32 -8.17 8.76
N TYR A 811 12.43 -6.95 9.31
CA TYR A 811 11.47 -5.86 9.06
C TYR A 811 11.23 -5.60 7.57
N PHE A 812 12.30 -5.48 6.77
CA PHE A 812 12.25 -5.33 5.32
C PHE A 812 12.08 -6.67 4.58
N ASN A 813 11.41 -7.66 5.18
CA ASN A 813 10.89 -8.87 4.53
C ASN A 813 9.37 -9.03 4.80
N THR A 814 8.70 -7.92 5.10
CA THR A 814 7.27 -7.84 5.44
C THR A 814 6.60 -6.63 4.76
N GLY A 815 5.26 -6.59 4.76
CA GLY A 815 4.51 -5.54 4.09
C GLY A 815 4.75 -5.56 2.57
N ILE A 816 5.15 -4.43 1.99
CA ILE A 816 5.52 -4.34 0.56
C ILE A 816 6.81 -5.08 0.20
N TRP A 817 7.64 -5.45 1.19
CA TRP A 817 9.00 -5.93 0.96
C TRP A 817 9.09 -7.46 0.83
N GLN A 818 9.67 -7.91 -0.27
CA GLN A 818 10.13 -9.29 -0.47
C GLN A 818 11.66 -9.29 -0.52
N ALA A 819 12.32 -9.76 0.54
CA ALA A 819 13.76 -9.66 0.66
C ALA A 819 14.52 -10.98 0.64
N GLN A 820 15.77 -10.90 0.20
CA GLN A 820 16.73 -11.99 0.16
C GLN A 820 18.10 -11.48 0.59
N SER A 821 18.87 -12.30 1.29
CA SER A 821 20.24 -11.96 1.67
C SER A 821 21.18 -13.16 1.57
N LYS A 822 22.45 -12.89 1.29
CA LYS A 822 23.51 -13.92 1.26
C LYS A 822 24.88 -13.32 1.55
N ASN A 823 25.85 -14.20 1.82
CA ASN A 823 27.26 -13.87 2.08
C ASN A 823 27.50 -13.00 3.34
N TRP A 824 26.69 -13.15 4.41
CA TRP A 824 26.66 -12.33 5.64
C TRP A 824 27.28 -12.98 6.89
#